data_AF-A0A941LI76-F1
#
_entry.id   AF-A0A941LI76-F1
#
_cell.length_a   1.000
_cell.length_b   1.000
_cell.length_c   1.000
_cell.angle_alpha   90.00
_cell.angle_beta   90.00
_cell.angle_gamma   90.00
#
_symmetry.space_group_name_H-M   'P 1'
#
loop_
_entity.id
_entity.type
_entity.pdbx_description
1 polymer ?
#
loop_
_entity_poly.entity_id
_entity_poly.type
_entity_poly.pdbx_seq_one_letter_code
_entity_poly.pdbx_strand_id
1 'polypeptide(L)'
;MKTLQTSPSRWVKLSCDLVRRCAVSVFILIAVGCTGFNRTPSPSSPSVIPLAPAIWFSPSVTAAEVSYDTPCGEKRMMALADRLTTSVPKKLNSVFSQIVTQNQADEPLASDGAIEVGVGIRRINLAIPPQGHGSYPVTATVGMEMVFLARDGTVLFSKKLDGVGRGTVTVAEQSCVVEGLDGIVQEAIDSVADGLAKQMALSSQIQAYAATKDTWKPITGRSGPDSVAPIAGTVAVPAAAAPEISQPVQVTPPEPVQPARLRFRTIIRDENRDQFLDPEESLTIEVEVKNEGAVEAKDVAVVVEGKDELAGVFPDDLVVGTLQPGEIKRTTFTKQVAATQSTGYGELSLSLRSVSPLSLVSPPKVFAFRAKPKQPDGTTVPDVDQLPSTLAAFKEPKAVIITIGVGRFRDEQVPVVSHASHDAAVMAEYFHAIGNVPRERMRVLLDRQAQYADLEETFERWLRKRADAATDLYVFFSGRALIDGPNGTVSLMAYDGAPSGQTGLYPLRRLQEAIQRLPVRRAVVFFDVSLDPVPGVDLATISRPDWESGLSDARKDVEMWMVGNRKLQEAQAHEQGKHGLFTYYLLRGLQGVADLNRDETVTAGELCTYARSQVIQITTEQLRSKQEPLCLPQVGRGGMARIYPMARGNNPKPTPIPKSPETSAGVSTPSPTLMHVGP
;
A
#
# COMPACT_ATOMS: atom_id res chain seq x y z
N MET A 1 3.72 -117.00 -5.81
CA MET A 1 3.25 -116.64 -4.44
C MET A 1 4.45 -116.55 -3.51
N LYS A 2 4.79 -115.36 -2.99
CA LYS A 2 5.31 -115.12 -1.62
C LYS A 2 5.46 -113.62 -1.35
N THR A 3 5.60 -113.26 -0.08
CA THR A 3 5.64 -111.91 0.51
C THR A 3 7.08 -111.38 0.64
N LEU A 4 7.28 -110.36 1.51
CA LEU A 4 8.53 -109.72 1.98
C LEU A 4 8.90 -108.42 1.20
N GLN A 5 9.40 -107.34 1.82
CA GLN A 5 9.66 -107.07 3.26
C GLN A 5 9.74 -105.55 3.61
N THR A 6 9.69 -105.24 4.93
CA THR A 6 10.20 -104.02 5.65
C THR A 6 9.74 -102.61 5.20
N SER A 7 9.06 -101.75 5.99
CA SER A 7 8.96 -101.52 7.47
C SER A 7 10.21 -100.82 8.07
N PRO A 8 10.12 -99.94 9.12
CA PRO A 8 9.08 -99.89 10.18
C PRO A 8 8.40 -98.53 10.47
N SER A 9 8.58 -97.93 11.66
CA SER A 9 7.73 -96.90 12.28
C SER A 9 8.55 -96.01 13.24
N ARG A 10 8.19 -94.78 13.65
CA ARG A 10 6.88 -94.06 13.77
C ARG A 10 6.07 -94.39 15.04
N TRP A 11 6.55 -93.91 16.20
CA TRP A 11 5.92 -93.94 17.54
C TRP A 11 6.11 -92.56 18.21
N VAL A 12 5.35 -92.04 19.20
CA VAL A 12 3.94 -92.18 19.71
C VAL A 12 3.77 -91.07 20.80
N LYS A 13 2.67 -90.67 21.49
CA LYS A 13 1.24 -91.02 21.76
C LYS A 13 0.47 -89.67 21.98
N LEU A 14 -0.81 -89.50 21.61
CA LEU A 14 -2.07 -89.64 22.41
C LEU A 14 -2.27 -88.61 23.56
N SER A 15 -3.50 -88.20 23.95
CA SER A 15 -4.85 -88.72 23.60
C SER A 15 -6.01 -87.72 23.84
N CYS A 16 -7.25 -88.14 23.47
CA CYS A 16 -8.57 -87.67 23.96
C CYS A 16 -8.96 -86.21 23.60
N ASP A 17 -9.75 -85.88 22.57
CA ASP A 17 -10.68 -86.62 21.68
C ASP A 17 -12.18 -86.71 22.11
N LEU A 18 -13.04 -86.49 21.11
CA LEU A 18 -14.43 -86.95 20.91
C LEU A 18 -15.64 -86.41 21.73
N VAL A 19 -16.09 -85.17 21.45
CA VAL A 19 -17.56 -84.85 21.36
C VAL A 19 -17.93 -84.15 20.03
N ARG A 20 -17.51 -84.79 18.93
CA ARG A 20 -18.29 -85.00 17.69
C ARG A 20 -19.43 -84.03 17.31
N ARG A 21 -19.16 -82.72 17.17
CA ARG A 21 -19.86 -81.75 16.29
C ARG A 21 -19.02 -80.46 16.16
N CYS A 22 -17.72 -80.65 15.93
CA CYS A 22 -16.69 -79.65 16.21
C CYS A 22 -16.41 -78.71 15.03
N ALA A 23 -16.10 -77.45 15.35
CA ALA A 23 -15.84 -76.40 14.38
C ALA A 23 -14.53 -76.62 13.59
N VAL A 24 -14.60 -76.49 12.26
CA VAL A 24 -13.47 -76.07 11.42
C VAL A 24 -13.98 -74.96 10.49
N SER A 25 -13.92 -73.73 11.00
CA SER A 25 -14.06 -72.49 10.25
C SER A 25 -13.20 -71.47 10.99
N VAL A 26 -11.88 -71.66 10.87
CA VAL A 26 -10.88 -71.06 11.75
C VAL A 26 -10.83 -69.55 11.52
N PHE A 27 -10.97 -68.81 12.61
CA PHE A 27 -10.99 -67.35 12.64
C PHE A 27 -9.66 -66.82 13.21
N ILE A 28 -9.12 -65.80 12.56
CA ILE A 28 -8.26 -64.73 13.14
C ILE A 28 -6.78 -65.06 13.51
N LEU A 29 -5.96 -64.00 13.31
CA LEU A 29 -4.62 -63.69 13.83
C LEU A 29 -3.33 -64.23 13.13
N ILE A 30 -2.50 -63.24 12.77
CA ILE A 30 -1.03 -63.23 12.62
C ILE A 30 -0.41 -63.63 11.24
N ALA A 31 0.55 -62.79 10.83
CA ALA A 31 1.63 -62.94 9.84
C ALA A 31 1.32 -62.89 8.31
N VAL A 32 1.88 -61.84 7.68
CA VAL A 32 2.60 -61.83 6.38
C VAL A 32 1.87 -62.35 5.12
N GLY A 33 1.56 -61.46 4.17
CA GLY A 33 1.18 -61.84 2.81
C GLY A 33 0.75 -60.68 1.89
N CYS A 34 1.64 -60.30 0.97
CA CYS A 34 1.39 -59.39 -0.17
C CYS A 34 0.27 -59.88 -1.11
N THR A 35 -0.41 -59.09 -1.96
CA THR A 35 -0.49 -57.63 -2.19
C THR A 35 -1.71 -57.41 -3.09
N GLY A 36 -2.57 -56.41 -2.83
CA GLY A 36 -3.79 -56.30 -3.67
C GLY A 36 -4.77 -55.14 -3.44
N PHE A 37 -4.34 -53.99 -2.91
CA PHE A 37 -5.12 -52.73 -2.99
C PHE A 37 -4.23 -51.52 -2.65
N ASN A 38 -3.39 -51.08 -3.59
CA ASN A 38 -2.76 -49.77 -3.44
C ASN A 38 -3.81 -48.69 -3.68
N ARG A 39 -4.22 -48.05 -2.59
CA ARG A 39 -4.96 -46.79 -2.59
C ARG A 39 -4.24 -45.79 -3.50
N THR A 40 -4.99 -44.92 -4.18
CA THR A 40 -4.44 -43.65 -4.68
C THR A 40 -3.66 -42.98 -3.54
N PRO A 41 -2.40 -42.54 -3.77
CA PRO A 41 -1.65 -41.87 -2.72
C PRO A 41 -2.41 -40.61 -2.31
N SER A 42 -2.66 -40.47 -1.02
CA SER A 42 -3.08 -39.18 -0.44
C SER A 42 -2.04 -38.13 -0.84
N PRO A 43 -2.44 -36.89 -1.19
CA PRO A 43 -1.49 -35.88 -1.63
C PRO A 43 -0.43 -35.68 -0.55
N SER A 44 0.82 -35.93 -0.92
CA SER A 44 1.98 -35.70 -0.06
C SER A 44 2.00 -34.24 0.38
N SER A 45 2.10 -33.99 1.69
CA SER A 45 2.27 -32.65 2.24
C SER A 45 3.43 -31.94 1.51
N PRO A 46 3.28 -30.66 1.13
CA PRO A 46 4.35 -29.95 0.43
C PRO A 46 5.60 -29.93 1.30
N SER A 47 6.73 -30.37 0.72
CA SER A 47 8.02 -30.37 1.40
C SER A 47 8.45 -28.94 1.69
N VAL A 48 8.71 -28.63 2.97
CA VAL A 48 9.19 -27.32 3.40
C VAL A 48 10.50 -26.99 2.68
N ILE A 49 10.57 -25.82 2.06
CA ILE A 49 11.76 -25.33 1.36
C ILE A 49 12.84 -25.05 2.41
N PRO A 50 14.06 -25.62 2.28
CA PRO A 50 15.10 -25.57 3.33
C PRO A 50 15.82 -24.22 3.47
N LEU A 51 15.14 -23.09 3.21
CA LEU A 51 15.66 -21.74 3.33
C LEU A 51 15.13 -21.00 4.57
N ALA A 52 15.93 -20.06 5.06
CA ALA A 52 15.65 -19.13 6.15
C ALA A 52 15.72 -17.65 5.67
N PRO A 53 14.83 -17.20 4.76
CA PRO A 53 14.85 -15.82 4.24
C PRO A 53 14.38 -14.79 5.28
N ALA A 54 14.84 -13.55 5.14
CA ALA A 54 14.49 -12.42 5.99
C ALA A 54 13.27 -11.68 5.42
N ILE A 55 12.31 -11.34 6.28
CA ILE A 55 11.10 -10.61 5.84
C ILE A 55 11.24 -9.10 6.04
N TRP A 56 10.92 -8.36 4.98
CA TRP A 56 10.96 -6.91 4.90
C TRP A 56 9.56 -6.38 4.63
N PHE A 57 9.05 -5.58 5.56
CA PHE A 57 7.74 -4.95 5.43
C PHE A 57 7.90 -3.53 4.88
N SER A 58 7.39 -3.29 3.67
CA SER A 58 7.35 -1.93 3.13
C SER A 58 6.47 -1.01 3.99
N PRO A 59 6.64 0.33 3.93
CA PRO A 59 5.80 1.26 4.69
C PRO A 59 4.29 1.11 4.45
N SER A 60 3.89 0.53 3.31
CA SER A 60 2.49 0.19 3.01
C SER A 60 1.87 -0.85 3.96
N VAL A 61 2.71 -1.63 4.67
CA VAL A 61 2.32 -2.63 5.67
C VAL A 61 2.35 -2.05 7.08
N THR A 62 3.39 -1.31 7.45
CA THR A 62 3.52 -0.74 8.80
C THR A 62 2.55 0.41 9.06
N ALA A 63 2.12 1.13 8.01
CA ALA A 63 1.01 2.09 8.05
C ALA A 63 -0.32 1.51 7.50
N ALA A 64 -0.48 0.19 7.49
CA ALA A 64 -1.71 -0.44 7.01
C ALA A 64 -2.83 -0.34 8.06
N GLU A 65 -3.89 0.40 7.72
CA GLU A 65 -5.15 0.43 8.47
C GLU A 65 -6.36 0.18 7.55
N VAL A 66 -7.51 -0.16 8.15
CA VAL A 66 -8.81 -0.26 7.46
C VAL A 66 -9.94 0.25 8.34
N SER A 67 -10.90 0.96 7.75
CA SER A 67 -12.08 1.48 8.45
C SER A 67 -13.25 0.50 8.42
N TYR A 68 -14.05 0.48 9.48
CA TYR A 68 -15.41 -0.10 9.50
C TYR A 68 -16.38 0.75 10.32
N ASP A 69 -17.66 0.63 10.01
CA ASP A 69 -18.75 1.33 10.71
C ASP A 69 -19.30 0.48 11.88
N THR A 70 -19.61 1.13 12.99
CA THR A 70 -20.19 0.49 14.20
C THR A 70 -21.72 0.60 14.25
N PRO A 71 -22.40 -0.21 15.09
CA PRO A 71 -23.86 -0.11 15.33
C PRO A 71 -24.36 1.26 15.78
N CYS A 72 -23.46 2.09 16.33
CA CYS A 72 -23.76 3.45 16.80
C CYS A 72 -23.36 4.56 15.81
N GLY A 73 -22.89 4.20 14.60
CA GLY A 73 -22.47 5.16 13.56
C GLY A 73 -21.05 5.70 13.70
N GLU A 74 -20.31 5.36 14.76
CA GLU A 74 -18.89 5.66 14.87
C GLU A 74 -18.09 4.86 13.83
N LYS A 75 -17.22 5.54 13.06
CA LYS A 75 -16.24 4.89 12.19
C LYS A 75 -14.99 4.54 12.98
N ARG A 76 -14.69 3.25 13.09
CA ARG A 76 -13.48 2.75 13.75
C ARG A 76 -12.42 2.40 12.73
N MET A 77 -11.22 2.92 12.94
CA MET A 77 -10.01 2.49 12.25
C MET A 77 -9.44 1.27 12.98
N MET A 78 -9.07 0.24 12.23
CA MET A 78 -8.34 -0.91 12.73
C MET A 78 -6.97 -0.97 12.08
N ALA A 79 -5.93 -0.90 12.91
CA ALA A 79 -4.57 -1.20 12.50
C ALA A 79 -4.47 -2.66 12.02
N LEU A 80 -3.91 -2.84 10.84
CA LEU A 80 -3.58 -4.12 10.24
C LEU A 80 -2.09 -4.46 10.37
N ALA A 81 -1.24 -3.46 10.66
CA ALA A 81 0.21 -3.61 10.78
C ALA A 81 0.61 -4.86 11.59
N ASP A 82 0.21 -4.96 12.86
CA ASP A 82 0.54 -6.10 13.73
C ASP A 82 0.01 -7.45 13.22
N ARG A 83 -1.15 -7.44 12.53
CA ARG A 83 -1.77 -8.65 11.96
C ARG A 83 -1.03 -9.13 10.73
N LEU A 84 -0.56 -8.20 9.91
CA LEU A 84 0.22 -8.45 8.70
C LEU A 84 1.64 -8.91 9.09
N THR A 85 2.29 -8.20 10.01
CA THR A 85 3.62 -8.56 10.51
C THR A 85 3.63 -9.84 11.35
N THR A 86 2.50 -10.25 11.95
CA THR A 86 2.38 -11.55 12.63
C THR A 86 2.01 -12.69 11.67
N SER A 87 0.98 -12.54 10.83
CA SER A 87 0.49 -13.65 10.01
C SER A 87 1.32 -13.92 8.75
N VAL A 88 1.95 -12.92 8.14
CA VAL A 88 2.76 -13.18 6.94
C VAL A 88 3.98 -14.07 7.27
N PRO A 89 4.79 -13.81 8.31
CA PRO A 89 5.86 -14.74 8.71
C PRO A 89 5.28 -16.09 9.16
N LYS A 90 4.13 -16.11 9.85
CA LYS A 90 3.49 -17.36 10.30
C LYS A 90 3.07 -18.26 9.12
N LYS A 91 2.57 -17.71 8.01
CA LYS A 91 2.29 -18.49 6.79
C LYS A 91 3.57 -18.90 6.08
N LEU A 92 4.53 -17.99 5.93
CA LEU A 92 5.80 -18.28 5.27
C LEU A 92 6.64 -19.33 6.02
N ASN A 93 6.57 -19.41 7.35
CA ASN A 93 7.15 -20.49 8.18
C ASN A 93 6.49 -21.89 7.94
N SER A 94 5.42 -21.99 7.14
CA SER A 94 4.89 -23.29 6.68
C SER A 94 5.42 -23.70 5.30
N VAL A 95 6.17 -22.80 4.65
CA VAL A 95 6.73 -22.96 3.30
C VAL A 95 8.27 -22.97 3.34
N PHE A 96 8.86 -22.19 4.23
CA PHE A 96 10.30 -22.06 4.45
C PHE A 96 10.68 -22.65 5.81
N SER A 97 11.91 -23.18 5.94
CA SER A 97 12.37 -23.83 7.18
C SER A 97 12.47 -22.88 8.37
N GLN A 98 12.62 -21.58 8.11
CA GLN A 98 12.53 -20.50 9.09
C GLN A 98 12.22 -19.19 8.35
N ILE A 99 11.73 -18.16 9.06
CA ILE A 99 11.68 -16.78 8.58
C ILE A 99 12.40 -15.89 9.60
N VAL A 100 13.37 -15.11 9.15
CA VAL A 100 14.09 -14.14 10.00
C VAL A 100 13.29 -12.85 10.02
N THR A 101 12.85 -12.40 11.19
CA THR A 101 12.07 -11.15 11.34
C THR A 101 12.97 -9.97 11.68
N GLN A 102 12.58 -8.78 11.22
CA GLN A 102 13.42 -7.58 11.25
C GLN A 102 13.87 -7.15 12.67
N ASN A 103 13.08 -7.45 13.70
CA ASN A 103 13.41 -7.18 15.11
C ASN A 103 14.41 -8.18 15.74
N GLN A 104 14.86 -9.19 14.99
CA GLN A 104 15.85 -10.19 15.43
C GLN A 104 17.11 -10.22 14.54
N ALA A 105 17.21 -9.28 13.59
CA ALA A 105 18.29 -9.23 12.61
C ALA A 105 19.34 -8.17 12.99
N ASP A 106 20.23 -8.52 13.93
CA ASP A 106 21.47 -7.74 14.19
C ASP A 106 22.39 -7.69 12.95
N GLU A 107 22.20 -8.60 11.98
CA GLU A 107 22.92 -8.67 10.70
C GLU A 107 21.96 -8.98 9.53
N PRO A 108 21.65 -7.99 8.65
CA PRO A 108 20.77 -8.21 7.48
C PRO A 108 21.32 -9.20 6.44
N LEU A 109 22.61 -9.53 6.48
CA LEU A 109 23.33 -10.29 5.45
C LEU A 109 23.48 -11.80 5.75
N ALA A 110 23.09 -12.25 6.95
CA ALA A 110 23.23 -13.65 7.37
C ALA A 110 22.12 -14.59 6.85
N SER A 111 21.11 -14.05 6.16
CA SER A 111 19.92 -14.78 5.73
C SER A 111 20.07 -15.51 4.39
N ASP A 112 19.21 -16.51 4.15
CA ASP A 112 19.14 -17.29 2.91
C ASP A 112 18.46 -16.56 1.73
N GLY A 113 17.96 -15.34 1.93
CA GLY A 113 17.29 -14.51 0.93
C GLY A 113 16.48 -13.40 1.60
N ALA A 114 15.71 -12.63 0.84
CA ALA A 114 14.79 -11.64 1.38
C ALA A 114 13.39 -11.76 0.77
N ILE A 115 12.36 -11.51 1.56
CA ILE A 115 10.96 -11.45 1.13
C ILE A 115 10.44 -10.05 1.41
N GLU A 116 10.21 -9.25 0.36
CA GLU A 116 9.57 -7.95 0.48
C GLU A 116 8.04 -8.12 0.42
N VAL A 117 7.32 -7.42 1.30
CA VAL A 117 5.85 -7.47 1.41
C VAL A 117 5.26 -6.07 1.29
N GLY A 118 4.26 -5.94 0.41
CA GLY A 118 3.45 -4.73 0.22
C GLY A 118 1.96 -5.01 0.34
N VAL A 119 1.19 -4.01 0.79
CA VAL A 119 -0.28 -4.09 0.92
C VAL A 119 -0.94 -2.93 0.20
N GLY A 120 -1.95 -3.24 -0.60
CA GLY A 120 -2.71 -2.29 -1.41
C GLY A 120 -4.14 -2.16 -0.92
N ILE A 121 -5.04 -2.90 -1.57
CA ILE A 121 -6.49 -2.86 -1.32
C ILE A 121 -6.78 -3.31 0.12
N ARG A 122 -7.54 -2.52 0.85
CA ARG A 122 -7.99 -2.80 2.23
C ARG A 122 -9.45 -2.37 2.33
N ARG A 123 -10.39 -3.31 2.49
CA ARG A 123 -11.83 -3.02 2.54
C ARG A 123 -12.55 -4.00 3.47
N ILE A 124 -13.49 -3.49 4.24
CA ILE A 124 -14.46 -4.27 5.00
C ILE A 124 -15.85 -3.96 4.42
N ASN A 125 -16.58 -5.00 4.03
CA ASN A 125 -17.98 -4.90 3.60
C ASN A 125 -18.84 -5.48 4.72
N LEU A 126 -19.14 -4.64 5.71
CA LEU A 126 -19.97 -4.95 6.88
C LEU A 126 -21.21 -4.05 6.84
N ALA A 127 -22.38 -4.57 7.20
CA ALA A 127 -23.61 -3.80 7.31
C ALA A 127 -24.36 -4.17 8.59
N ILE A 128 -24.38 -3.26 9.56
CA ILE A 128 -25.09 -3.38 10.83
C ILE A 128 -26.18 -2.29 10.86
N PRO A 129 -27.45 -2.62 11.17
CA PRO A 129 -28.50 -1.62 11.39
C PRO A 129 -28.18 -0.71 12.59
N PRO A 130 -28.62 0.56 12.60
CA PRO A 130 -28.44 1.44 13.76
C PRO A 130 -29.06 0.83 15.04
N GLN A 131 -28.28 0.75 16.12
CA GLN A 131 -28.61 0.03 17.37
C GLN A 131 -28.99 -1.45 17.18
N GLY A 132 -28.65 -2.04 16.04
CA GLY A 132 -28.87 -3.44 15.71
C GLY A 132 -27.96 -4.35 16.51
N HIS A 133 -28.57 -5.13 17.41
CA HIS A 133 -27.93 -6.19 18.19
C HIS A 133 -28.21 -7.56 17.57
N GLY A 134 -27.34 -8.54 17.84
CA GLY A 134 -27.36 -9.85 17.18
C GLY A 134 -26.17 -10.03 16.24
N SER A 135 -26.34 -10.76 15.13
CA SER A 135 -25.22 -11.16 14.27
C SER A 135 -25.41 -10.78 12.80
N TYR A 136 -24.35 -10.27 12.18
CA TYR A 136 -24.39 -9.62 10.86
C TYR A 136 -23.28 -10.12 9.93
N PRO A 137 -23.57 -10.45 8.65
CA PRO A 137 -22.56 -10.93 7.72
C PRO A 137 -21.59 -9.82 7.29
N VAL A 138 -20.32 -10.20 7.12
CA VAL A 138 -19.25 -9.33 6.63
C VAL A 138 -18.36 -10.06 5.64
N THR A 139 -17.84 -9.31 4.67
CA THR A 139 -16.74 -9.76 3.79
C THR A 139 -15.58 -8.78 3.88
N ALA A 140 -14.45 -9.21 4.43
CA ALA A 140 -13.19 -8.46 4.45
C ALA A 140 -12.37 -8.77 3.20
N THR A 141 -11.57 -7.82 2.70
CA THR A 141 -10.70 -8.00 1.53
C THR A 141 -9.39 -7.28 1.73
N VAL A 142 -8.27 -8.00 1.58
CA VAL A 142 -6.91 -7.48 1.69
C VAL A 142 -6.09 -7.92 0.48
N GLY A 143 -5.61 -6.96 -0.30
CA GLY A 143 -4.73 -7.14 -1.43
C GLY A 143 -3.27 -6.97 -1.03
N MET A 144 -2.44 -7.96 -1.35
CA MET A 144 -1.05 -8.06 -0.92
C MET A 144 -0.16 -8.45 -2.10
N GLU A 145 1.07 -7.96 -2.09
CA GLU A 145 2.13 -8.31 -3.03
C GLU A 145 3.34 -8.84 -2.26
N MET A 146 3.96 -9.91 -2.76
CA MET A 146 5.19 -10.47 -2.21
C MET A 146 6.23 -10.67 -3.31
N VAL A 147 7.47 -10.30 -3.01
CA VAL A 147 8.64 -10.48 -3.88
C VAL A 147 9.67 -11.32 -3.14
N PHE A 148 10.23 -12.36 -3.77
CA PHE A 148 11.37 -13.11 -3.23
C PHE A 148 12.65 -12.67 -3.93
N LEU A 149 13.66 -12.32 -3.15
CA LEU A 149 15.01 -11.96 -3.56
C LEU A 149 16.00 -13.02 -3.06
N ALA A 150 16.88 -13.49 -3.93
CA ALA A 150 18.04 -14.29 -3.53
C ALA A 150 19.07 -13.43 -2.75
N ARG A 151 20.07 -14.09 -2.13
CA ARG A 151 21.20 -13.44 -1.42
C ARG A 151 22.03 -12.47 -2.28
N ASP A 152 21.91 -12.53 -3.60
CA ASP A 152 22.54 -11.62 -4.57
C ASP A 152 21.59 -10.50 -5.07
N GLY A 153 20.35 -10.46 -4.58
CA GLY A 153 19.31 -9.51 -5.01
C GLY A 153 18.49 -9.96 -6.22
N THR A 154 18.72 -11.15 -6.78
CA THR A 154 17.94 -11.66 -7.92
C THR A 154 16.49 -11.93 -7.53
N VAL A 155 15.53 -11.37 -8.27
CA VAL A 155 14.10 -11.64 -8.09
C VAL A 155 13.77 -13.06 -8.58
N LEU A 156 13.36 -13.95 -7.66
CA LEU A 156 12.95 -15.34 -7.94
C LEU A 156 11.43 -15.57 -7.81
N PHE A 157 10.70 -14.53 -7.43
CA PHE A 157 9.24 -14.53 -7.37
C PHE A 157 8.73 -13.09 -7.26
N SER A 158 7.62 -12.78 -7.91
CA SER A 158 6.84 -11.56 -7.69
C SER A 158 5.39 -11.86 -8.01
N LYS A 159 4.49 -11.79 -7.02
CA LYS A 159 3.04 -11.90 -7.26
C LYS A 159 2.24 -11.03 -6.31
N LYS A 160 1.12 -10.53 -6.85
CA LYS A 160 0.04 -9.88 -6.14
C LYS A 160 -1.22 -10.76 -6.15
N LEU A 161 -1.92 -10.84 -5.03
CA LEU A 161 -3.20 -11.53 -4.86
C LEU A 161 -4.10 -10.73 -3.91
N ASP A 162 -5.41 -11.01 -3.95
CA ASP A 162 -6.38 -10.52 -2.97
C ASP A 162 -6.93 -11.71 -2.16
N GLY A 163 -6.93 -11.59 -0.83
CA GLY A 163 -7.54 -12.55 0.10
C GLY A 163 -8.86 -12.03 0.64
N VAL A 164 -9.80 -12.94 0.88
CA VAL A 164 -11.19 -12.58 1.20
C VAL A 164 -11.71 -13.43 2.36
N GLY A 165 -11.80 -12.82 3.54
CA GLY A 165 -12.42 -13.42 4.73
C GLY A 165 -13.93 -13.17 4.74
N ARG A 166 -14.71 -14.15 5.23
CA ARG A 166 -16.18 -14.10 5.31
C ARG A 166 -16.67 -14.78 6.58
N GLY A 167 -17.47 -14.06 7.35
CA GLY A 167 -18.13 -14.61 8.53
C GLY A 167 -19.26 -13.70 8.98
N THR A 168 -19.65 -13.85 10.25
CA THR A 168 -20.57 -12.91 10.90
C THR A 168 -19.90 -12.28 12.12
N VAL A 169 -20.16 -10.99 12.32
CA VAL A 169 -19.81 -10.27 13.56
C VAL A 169 -20.98 -10.35 14.53
N THR A 170 -20.74 -10.09 15.81
CA THR A 170 -21.79 -9.97 16.83
C THR A 170 -21.78 -8.58 17.48
N VAL A 171 -22.96 -8.17 17.93
CA VAL A 171 -23.22 -6.89 18.60
C VAL A 171 -24.09 -7.16 19.81
N ALA A 172 -23.59 -6.81 21.00
CA ALA A 172 -24.36 -6.91 22.24
C ALA A 172 -25.45 -5.82 22.31
N GLU A 173 -26.53 -6.11 23.03
CA GLU A 173 -27.63 -5.16 23.22
C GLU A 173 -27.14 -3.89 23.92
N GLN A 174 -27.55 -2.71 23.40
CA GLN A 174 -27.07 -1.38 23.82
C GLN A 174 -25.54 -1.14 23.68
N SER A 175 -24.80 -2.01 22.98
CA SER A 175 -23.36 -1.85 22.74
C SER A 175 -23.04 -1.27 21.36
N CYS A 176 -22.00 -0.43 21.31
CA CYS A 176 -21.42 0.09 20.06
C CYS A 176 -20.25 -0.77 19.54
N VAL A 177 -19.88 -1.86 20.23
CA VAL A 177 -18.73 -2.69 19.89
C VAL A 177 -19.14 -3.76 18.86
N VAL A 178 -18.34 -3.89 17.80
CA VAL A 178 -18.44 -4.97 16.81
C VAL A 178 -17.48 -6.08 17.19
N GLU A 179 -17.99 -7.21 17.64
CA GLU A 179 -17.20 -8.36 18.06
C GLU A 179 -17.01 -9.37 16.92
N GLY A 180 -15.85 -10.04 16.89
CA GLY A 180 -15.53 -11.07 15.89
C GLY A 180 -15.00 -10.54 14.54
N LEU A 181 -15.10 -9.23 14.26
CA LEU A 181 -14.57 -8.63 13.02
C LEU A 181 -13.06 -8.85 12.86
N ASP A 182 -12.34 -8.81 13.97
CA ASP A 182 -10.93 -9.16 14.09
C ASP A 182 -10.58 -10.47 13.40
N GLY A 183 -11.37 -11.53 13.66
CA GLY A 183 -11.13 -12.87 13.13
C GLY A 183 -11.36 -12.96 11.63
N ILE A 184 -12.26 -12.13 11.08
CA ILE A 184 -12.66 -12.18 9.66
C ILE A 184 -11.71 -11.32 8.80
N VAL A 185 -11.20 -10.22 9.35
CA VAL A 185 -10.09 -9.49 8.73
C VAL A 185 -8.78 -10.28 8.88
N GLN A 186 -8.59 -10.98 10.00
CA GLN A 186 -7.49 -11.93 10.14
C GLN A 186 -7.60 -13.08 9.13
N GLU A 187 -8.81 -13.60 8.84
CA GLU A 187 -9.03 -14.58 7.78
C GLU A 187 -8.68 -14.01 6.40
N ALA A 188 -9.03 -12.75 6.08
CA ALA A 188 -8.65 -12.11 4.81
C ALA A 188 -7.11 -11.99 4.66
N ILE A 189 -6.42 -11.59 5.73
CA ILE A 189 -4.95 -11.53 5.80
C ILE A 189 -4.34 -12.93 5.68
N ASP A 190 -4.83 -13.88 6.46
CA ASP A 190 -4.38 -15.28 6.43
C ASP A 190 -4.63 -15.91 5.06
N SER A 191 -5.72 -15.57 4.38
CA SER A 191 -6.09 -16.05 3.04
C SER A 191 -5.13 -15.54 1.97
N VAL A 192 -4.81 -14.23 1.96
CA VAL A 192 -3.86 -13.69 0.98
C VAL A 192 -2.43 -14.16 1.26
N ALA A 193 -2.03 -14.22 2.54
CA ALA A 193 -0.71 -14.66 2.93
C ALA A 193 -0.50 -16.16 2.68
N ASP A 194 -1.50 -17.02 2.96
CA ASP A 194 -1.51 -18.44 2.62
C ASP A 194 -1.51 -18.66 1.09
N GLY A 195 -2.29 -17.88 0.35
CA GLY A 195 -2.32 -17.91 -1.11
C GLY A 195 -0.96 -17.57 -1.73
N LEU A 196 -0.33 -16.47 -1.30
CA LEU A 196 0.99 -16.06 -1.77
C LEU A 196 2.10 -17.02 -1.30
N ALA A 197 2.07 -17.49 -0.05
CA ALA A 197 2.99 -18.50 0.46
C ALA A 197 2.90 -19.81 -0.35
N LYS A 198 1.68 -20.29 -0.67
CA LYS A 198 1.49 -21.46 -1.54
C LYS A 198 2.00 -21.22 -2.96
N GLN A 199 1.87 -20.01 -3.50
CA GLN A 199 2.47 -19.66 -4.80
C GLN A 199 4.01 -19.62 -4.74
N MET A 200 4.62 -19.22 -3.62
CA MET A 200 6.07 -19.35 -3.40
C MET A 200 6.50 -20.81 -3.25
N ALA A 201 5.74 -21.63 -2.50
CA ALA A 201 5.98 -23.06 -2.33
C ALA A 201 6.01 -23.82 -3.67
N LEU A 202 5.18 -23.37 -4.62
CA LEU A 202 5.10 -23.89 -5.99
C LEU A 202 6.07 -23.21 -6.99
N SER A 203 6.91 -22.26 -6.55
CA SER A 203 7.86 -21.59 -7.44
C SER A 203 9.07 -22.48 -7.72
N SER A 204 9.17 -22.97 -8.96
CA SER A 204 10.34 -23.72 -9.42
C SER A 204 11.66 -22.93 -9.31
N GLN A 205 11.61 -21.60 -9.39
CA GLN A 205 12.78 -20.74 -9.20
C GLN A 205 13.26 -20.74 -7.75
N ILE A 206 12.35 -20.65 -6.77
CA ILE A 206 12.70 -20.74 -5.34
C ILE A 206 13.16 -22.16 -4.98
N GLN A 207 12.51 -23.20 -5.52
CA GLN A 207 12.93 -24.60 -5.29
C GLN A 207 14.32 -24.89 -5.87
N ALA A 208 14.61 -24.45 -7.10
CA ALA A 208 15.92 -24.61 -7.73
C ALA A 208 17.01 -23.85 -6.96
N TYR A 209 16.71 -22.63 -6.51
CA TYR A 209 17.60 -21.85 -5.64
C TYR A 209 17.87 -22.58 -4.32
N ALA A 210 16.83 -23.11 -3.66
CA ALA A 210 16.98 -23.86 -2.41
C ALA A 210 17.81 -25.14 -2.56
N ALA A 211 17.73 -25.82 -3.69
CA ALA A 211 18.56 -26.98 -4.00
C ALA A 211 20.06 -26.65 -4.13
N THR A 212 20.44 -25.37 -4.25
CA THR A 212 21.86 -24.96 -4.23
C THR A 212 22.42 -24.69 -2.83
N LYS A 213 21.61 -24.72 -1.76
CA LYS A 213 22.01 -24.25 -0.42
C LYS A 213 23.26 -24.93 0.14
N ASP A 214 23.44 -26.23 -0.09
CA ASP A 214 24.63 -26.96 0.38
C ASP A 214 25.95 -26.53 -0.30
N THR A 215 25.87 -25.73 -1.37
CA THR A 215 27.03 -25.10 -2.03
C THR A 215 27.34 -23.70 -1.50
N TRP A 216 26.47 -23.13 -0.66
CA TRP A 216 26.61 -21.75 -0.19
C TRP A 216 27.66 -21.62 0.91
N LYS A 217 28.43 -20.54 0.85
CA LYS A 217 29.38 -20.20 1.92
C LYS A 217 28.64 -19.45 3.06
N PRO A 218 28.87 -19.82 4.33
CA PRO A 218 28.27 -19.13 5.47
C PRO A 218 28.90 -17.75 5.70
N ILE A 219 28.13 -16.85 6.29
CA ILE A 219 28.57 -15.56 6.86
C ILE A 219 28.34 -15.67 8.38
N THR A 220 29.30 -15.24 9.21
CA THR A 220 29.47 -15.85 10.55
C THR A 220 28.98 -14.99 11.74
N GLY A 221 27.80 -15.32 12.27
CA GLY A 221 27.25 -14.89 13.57
C GLY A 221 25.78 -15.32 13.79
N ARG A 222 25.24 -15.57 15.00
CA ARG A 222 25.89 -15.78 16.32
C ARG A 222 25.18 -16.87 17.14
N SER A 223 24.56 -16.61 18.30
CA SER A 223 23.93 -17.66 19.15
C SER A 223 22.90 -17.14 20.19
N GLY A 224 21.80 -17.89 20.39
CA GLY A 224 20.65 -17.62 21.32
C GLY A 224 20.85 -18.06 22.79
N PRO A 225 19.77 -18.32 23.60
CA PRO A 225 18.84 -19.45 23.37
C PRO A 225 17.35 -19.38 23.91
N ASP A 226 16.48 -20.32 23.45
CA ASP A 226 15.40 -21.14 24.12
C ASP A 226 14.36 -20.63 25.18
N SER A 227 13.16 -21.21 25.44
CA SER A 227 12.16 -22.07 24.70
C SER A 227 10.89 -22.44 25.57
N VAL A 228 9.83 -23.05 24.97
CA VAL A 228 8.69 -23.88 25.55
C VAL A 228 7.42 -23.23 26.22
N ALA A 229 6.31 -24.02 26.33
CA ALA A 229 4.94 -23.78 26.88
C ALA A 229 4.30 -25.16 27.34
N PRO A 230 2.98 -25.55 27.34
CA PRO A 230 1.62 -24.92 27.17
C PRO A 230 0.45 -25.49 28.10
N ILE A 231 -0.80 -25.60 27.58
CA ILE A 231 -2.05 -26.43 27.92
C ILE A 231 -3.16 -26.08 28.99
N ALA A 232 -4.40 -25.90 28.46
CA ALA A 232 -5.74 -26.52 28.73
C ALA A 232 -6.56 -26.46 30.08
N GLY A 233 -7.91 -26.40 29.96
CA GLY A 233 -8.93 -26.64 31.02
C GLY A 233 -10.41 -26.38 30.58
N THR A 234 -11.43 -27.05 31.16
CA THR A 234 -12.88 -27.02 30.73
C THR A 234 -13.92 -27.28 31.86
N VAL A 235 -15.24 -27.16 31.56
CA VAL A 235 -16.46 -27.86 32.14
C VAL A 235 -17.58 -27.04 32.86
N ALA A 236 -18.76 -26.88 32.19
CA ALA A 236 -20.21 -27.07 32.63
C ALA A 236 -20.83 -26.24 33.84
N VAL A 237 -22.14 -26.04 34.19
CA VAL A 237 -23.57 -26.36 33.80
C VAL A 237 -24.45 -26.23 35.11
N PRO A 238 -25.82 -26.07 35.23
CA PRO A 238 -26.92 -25.42 34.46
C PRO A 238 -28.06 -24.72 35.34
N ALA A 239 -29.29 -24.53 34.77
CA ALA A 239 -30.66 -24.48 35.42
C ALA A 239 -31.09 -23.25 36.27
N ALA A 240 -32.37 -22.88 36.55
CA ALA A 240 -33.77 -23.12 36.06
C ALA A 240 -34.73 -22.18 36.89
N ALA A 241 -36.06 -21.99 36.78
CA ALA A 241 -37.16 -21.98 35.79
C ALA A 241 -38.52 -21.81 36.57
N ALA A 242 -39.56 -21.15 35.98
CA ALA A 242 -40.99 -21.10 36.42
C ALA A 242 -41.33 -20.33 37.76
N PRO A 243 -42.58 -19.84 38.02
CA PRO A 243 -43.88 -20.55 37.98
C PRO A 243 -45.05 -19.84 37.19
N GLU A 244 -46.32 -20.07 37.55
CA GLU A 244 -47.50 -20.10 36.64
C GLU A 244 -48.65 -19.08 36.85
N ILE A 245 -49.32 -18.75 35.73
CA ILE A 245 -50.78 -18.61 35.46
C ILE A 245 -51.73 -17.93 36.49
N SER A 246 -52.41 -16.87 36.04
CA SER A 246 -53.87 -16.65 36.23
C SER A 246 -54.43 -15.58 35.27
N GLN A 247 -55.71 -15.69 34.88
CA GLN A 247 -56.50 -14.77 34.01
C GLN A 247 -57.89 -14.51 34.67
N PRO A 248 -58.88 -13.79 34.08
CA PRO A 248 -58.89 -12.93 32.88
C PRO A 248 -59.59 -11.55 33.09
N VAL A 249 -59.44 -10.64 32.11
CA VAL A 249 -60.49 -9.68 31.71
C VAL A 249 -60.49 -9.56 30.18
N GLN A 250 -61.66 -9.56 29.55
CA GLN A 250 -61.80 -9.38 28.09
C GLN A 250 -62.05 -7.91 27.72
N VAL A 251 -61.37 -7.43 26.68
CA VAL A 251 -61.77 -6.25 25.89
C VAL A 251 -61.62 -6.61 24.40
N THR A 252 -62.48 -6.05 23.56
CA THR A 252 -62.66 -6.38 22.13
C THR A 252 -61.37 -6.24 21.31
N PRO A 253 -61.05 -7.17 20.39
CA PRO A 253 -59.85 -7.09 19.56
C PRO A 253 -59.97 -5.98 18.48
N PRO A 254 -58.91 -5.18 18.24
CA PRO A 254 -58.76 -4.46 16.98
C PRO A 254 -58.39 -5.43 15.85
N GLU A 255 -58.75 -5.09 14.62
CA GLU A 255 -58.38 -5.88 13.43
C GLU A 255 -56.85 -5.92 13.20
N PRO A 256 -56.32 -6.99 12.59
CA PRO A 256 -54.91 -7.08 12.21
C PRO A 256 -54.60 -6.13 11.04
N VAL A 257 -54.31 -4.86 11.36
CA VAL A 257 -53.88 -3.83 10.38
C VAL A 257 -52.64 -4.33 9.64
N GLN A 258 -52.80 -4.74 8.39
CA GLN A 258 -51.67 -5.18 7.57
C GLN A 258 -50.77 -3.98 7.22
N PRO A 259 -49.48 -4.01 7.56
CA PRO A 259 -48.62 -2.83 7.46
C PRO A 259 -47.96 -2.69 6.08
N ALA A 260 -47.92 -1.46 5.55
CA ALA A 260 -47.43 -1.13 4.21
C ALA A 260 -45.92 -1.44 4.05
N ARG A 261 -45.44 -1.54 2.80
CA ARG A 261 -44.01 -1.73 2.50
C ARG A 261 -43.55 -0.63 1.56
N LEU A 262 -42.76 0.30 2.08
CA LEU A 262 -42.18 1.38 1.28
C LEU A 262 -40.69 1.15 1.08
N ARG A 263 -40.24 1.41 -0.13
CA ARG A 263 -38.83 1.38 -0.52
C ARG A 263 -38.48 2.68 -1.22
N PHE A 264 -37.50 3.41 -0.70
CA PHE A 264 -37.03 4.65 -1.30
C PHE A 264 -35.60 4.54 -1.84
N ARG A 265 -35.30 5.31 -2.87
CA ARG A 265 -33.98 5.46 -3.50
C ARG A 265 -33.66 6.95 -3.56
N THR A 266 -32.48 7.30 -3.11
CA THR A 266 -31.92 8.66 -3.18
C THR A 266 -30.72 8.61 -4.11
N ILE A 267 -30.60 9.60 -4.98
CA ILE A 267 -29.42 9.85 -5.81
C ILE A 267 -29.00 11.28 -5.53
N ILE A 268 -27.78 11.49 -5.05
CA ILE A 268 -27.18 12.81 -4.99
C ILE A 268 -26.36 13.02 -6.26
N ARG A 269 -26.48 14.21 -6.84
CA ARG A 269 -25.69 14.71 -7.96
C ARG A 269 -24.87 15.90 -7.50
N ASP A 270 -23.62 15.56 -7.30
CA ASP A 270 -22.42 16.38 -7.20
C ASP A 270 -22.11 16.96 -8.60
N GLU A 271 -21.65 18.20 -8.73
CA GLU A 271 -21.46 18.85 -10.04
C GLU A 271 -20.11 18.46 -10.64
N ASN A 272 -19.04 18.53 -9.84
CA ASN A 272 -17.69 18.07 -10.16
C ASN A 272 -17.55 16.52 -10.17
N ARG A 273 -18.38 15.82 -9.37
CA ARG A 273 -18.34 14.37 -9.06
C ARG A 273 -17.10 13.87 -8.32
N ASP A 274 -16.39 14.72 -7.59
CA ASP A 274 -15.19 14.35 -6.84
C ASP A 274 -15.48 13.95 -5.37
N GLN A 275 -16.71 14.15 -4.88
CA GLN A 275 -17.20 13.90 -3.51
C GLN A 275 -16.68 14.87 -2.44
N PHE A 276 -16.11 16.01 -2.86
CA PHE A 276 -15.81 17.15 -2.02
C PHE A 276 -16.66 18.34 -2.44
N LEU A 277 -17.28 19.01 -1.47
CA LEU A 277 -18.05 20.22 -1.73
C LEU A 277 -17.08 21.38 -1.99
N ASP A 278 -17.09 21.90 -3.22
CA ASP A 278 -16.38 23.13 -3.56
C ASP A 278 -17.20 24.38 -3.18
N PRO A 279 -16.55 25.52 -2.85
CA PRO A 279 -17.26 26.78 -2.62
C PRO A 279 -18.15 27.18 -3.79
N GLU A 280 -19.42 27.53 -3.50
CA GLU A 280 -20.48 27.90 -4.45
C GLU A 280 -21.09 26.74 -5.29
N GLU A 281 -20.70 25.48 -5.05
CA GLU A 281 -21.21 24.31 -5.78
C GLU A 281 -22.70 23.99 -5.48
N SER A 282 -23.41 23.47 -6.50
CA SER A 282 -24.86 23.21 -6.47
C SER A 282 -25.22 21.74 -6.27
N LEU A 283 -25.43 21.32 -5.02
CA LEU A 283 -25.81 19.94 -4.71
C LEU A 283 -27.28 19.66 -5.10
N THR A 284 -27.50 18.63 -5.93
CA THR A 284 -28.83 18.19 -6.36
C THR A 284 -29.20 16.84 -5.75
N ILE A 285 -30.39 16.72 -5.19
CA ILE A 285 -30.91 15.51 -4.55
C ILE A 285 -32.16 15.04 -5.31
N GLU A 286 -32.10 13.86 -5.91
CA GLU A 286 -33.25 13.17 -6.51
C GLU A 286 -33.72 12.05 -5.57
N VAL A 287 -35.01 12.04 -5.20
CA VAL A 287 -35.60 10.98 -4.37
C VAL A 287 -36.76 10.31 -5.09
N GLU A 288 -36.79 8.99 -5.03
CA GLU A 288 -37.79 8.10 -5.63
C GLU A 288 -38.35 7.19 -4.53
N VAL A 289 -39.66 7.22 -4.29
CA VAL A 289 -40.33 6.35 -3.31
C VAL A 289 -41.30 5.44 -4.04
N LYS A 290 -41.27 4.14 -3.70
CA LYS A 290 -42.18 3.12 -4.22
C LYS A 290 -42.92 2.42 -3.08
N ASN A 291 -44.21 2.15 -3.27
CA ASN A 291 -44.94 1.19 -2.46
C ASN A 291 -44.81 -0.22 -3.05
N GLU A 292 -44.17 -1.13 -2.33
CA GLU A 292 -44.01 -2.56 -2.67
C GLU A 292 -44.91 -3.45 -1.78
N GLY A 293 -45.86 -2.86 -1.05
CA GLY A 293 -46.84 -3.55 -0.22
C GLY A 293 -48.20 -3.73 -0.92
N ALA A 294 -49.06 -4.54 -0.31
CA ALA A 294 -50.43 -4.80 -0.80
C ALA A 294 -51.48 -3.79 -0.29
N VAL A 295 -51.06 -2.76 0.46
CA VAL A 295 -51.93 -1.76 1.10
C VAL A 295 -51.42 -0.34 0.82
N GLU A 296 -52.33 0.63 0.84
CA GLU A 296 -52.04 2.05 0.64
C GLU A 296 -51.18 2.64 1.78
N ALA A 297 -50.19 3.46 1.43
CA ALA A 297 -49.37 4.21 2.38
C ALA A 297 -49.73 5.70 2.34
N LYS A 298 -50.16 6.27 3.47
CA LYS A 298 -50.64 7.64 3.58
C LYS A 298 -49.61 8.58 4.19
N ASP A 299 -49.63 9.82 3.71
CA ASP A 299 -48.81 10.94 4.18
C ASP A 299 -47.32 10.59 4.28
N VAL A 300 -46.77 10.11 3.16
CA VAL A 300 -45.35 9.77 3.05
C VAL A 300 -44.53 11.04 2.81
N ALA A 301 -43.47 11.21 3.60
CA ALA A 301 -42.50 12.29 3.48
C ALA A 301 -41.08 11.73 3.63
N VAL A 302 -40.10 12.42 3.06
CA VAL A 302 -38.68 12.10 3.21
C VAL A 302 -38.05 13.21 4.06
N VAL A 303 -37.68 12.87 5.28
CA VAL A 303 -37.01 13.78 6.21
C VAL A 303 -35.58 14.00 5.74
N VAL A 304 -35.10 15.23 5.69
CA VAL A 304 -33.74 15.58 5.27
C VAL A 304 -33.04 16.33 6.40
N GLU A 305 -32.07 15.69 7.03
CA GLU A 305 -31.33 16.19 8.19
C GLU A 305 -29.88 16.45 7.79
N GLY A 306 -29.47 17.71 7.75
CA GLY A 306 -28.09 18.13 7.55
C GLY A 306 -27.36 18.36 8.88
N LYS A 307 -26.08 17.99 8.96
CA LYS A 307 -25.19 18.20 10.11
C LYS A 307 -23.93 18.94 9.69
N ASP A 308 -23.26 19.53 10.67
CA ASP A 308 -22.01 20.28 10.50
C ASP A 308 -22.14 21.33 9.37
N GLU A 309 -21.25 21.31 8.37
CA GLU A 309 -21.27 22.26 7.22
C GLU A 309 -22.56 22.21 6.37
N LEU A 310 -23.45 21.22 6.57
CA LEU A 310 -24.73 21.09 5.85
C LEU A 310 -25.96 21.38 6.73
N ALA A 311 -25.78 21.76 7.99
CA ALA A 311 -26.88 22.05 8.91
C ALA A 311 -27.75 23.23 8.42
N GLY A 312 -29.07 23.00 8.29
CA GLY A 312 -30.04 24.02 7.85
C GLY A 312 -29.96 24.45 6.37
N VAL A 313 -29.11 23.82 5.55
CA VAL A 313 -28.98 24.13 4.12
C VAL A 313 -30.20 23.63 3.33
N PHE A 314 -30.74 22.48 3.72
CA PHE A 314 -31.86 21.77 3.07
C PHE A 314 -33.15 21.85 3.90
N PRO A 315 -34.35 21.74 3.29
CA PRO A 315 -35.62 21.74 4.02
C PRO A 315 -35.85 20.41 4.76
N ASP A 316 -36.31 20.49 6.02
CA ASP A 316 -36.38 19.35 6.95
C ASP A 316 -37.28 18.19 6.47
N ASP A 317 -38.33 18.47 5.69
CA ASP A 317 -39.26 17.48 5.13
C ASP A 317 -39.51 17.71 3.63
N LEU A 318 -39.34 16.65 2.84
CA LEU A 318 -39.67 16.60 1.43
C LEU A 318 -40.91 15.73 1.22
N VAL A 319 -42.07 16.37 1.07
CA VAL A 319 -43.39 15.70 1.00
C VAL A 319 -43.54 14.90 -0.30
N VAL A 320 -44.00 13.64 -0.19
CA VAL A 320 -44.29 12.74 -1.32
C VAL A 320 -45.78 12.40 -1.42
N GLY A 321 -46.51 12.48 -0.30
CA GLY A 321 -47.95 12.22 -0.20
C GLY A 321 -48.30 10.74 -0.17
N THR A 322 -49.57 10.41 -0.42
CA THR A 322 -50.07 9.03 -0.44
C THR A 322 -49.52 8.22 -1.63
N LEU A 323 -49.19 6.94 -1.46
CA LEU A 323 -48.83 6.00 -2.53
C LEU A 323 -49.69 4.72 -2.50
N GLN A 324 -50.29 4.39 -3.63
CA GLN A 324 -51.04 3.15 -3.87
C GLN A 324 -50.11 1.93 -4.05
N PRO A 325 -50.60 0.69 -3.83
CA PRO A 325 -49.83 -0.53 -4.08
C PRO A 325 -49.17 -0.57 -5.46
N GLY A 326 -47.84 -0.70 -5.50
CA GLY A 326 -47.03 -0.71 -6.73
C GLY A 326 -46.62 0.66 -7.27
N GLU A 327 -47.22 1.76 -6.80
CA GLU A 327 -46.97 3.13 -7.29
C GLU A 327 -45.55 3.62 -6.98
N ILE A 328 -44.98 4.43 -7.89
CA ILE A 328 -43.68 5.10 -7.74
C ILE A 328 -43.88 6.61 -7.90
N LYS A 329 -43.39 7.40 -6.95
CA LYS A 329 -43.30 8.87 -7.05
C LYS A 329 -41.84 9.32 -6.99
N ARG A 330 -41.56 10.44 -7.65
CA ARG A 330 -40.23 11.09 -7.68
C ARG A 330 -40.35 12.55 -7.31
N THR A 331 -39.32 13.07 -6.65
CA THR A 331 -39.16 14.46 -6.24
C THR A 331 -37.69 14.85 -6.33
N THR A 332 -37.38 16.13 -6.52
CA THR A 332 -36.02 16.62 -6.77
C THR A 332 -35.84 18.01 -6.17
N PHE A 333 -34.70 18.26 -5.54
CA PHE A 333 -34.35 19.53 -4.92
C PHE A 333 -32.89 19.87 -5.20
N THR A 334 -32.57 21.15 -5.39
CA THR A 334 -31.22 21.64 -5.70
C THR A 334 -30.89 22.84 -4.81
N LYS A 335 -29.67 22.90 -4.27
CA LYS A 335 -29.26 23.96 -3.36
C LYS A 335 -27.74 24.20 -3.44
N GLN A 336 -27.34 25.46 -3.43
CA GLN A 336 -25.93 25.84 -3.29
C GLN A 336 -25.48 25.76 -1.83
N VAL A 337 -24.25 25.30 -1.61
CA VAL A 337 -23.62 25.24 -0.29
C VAL A 337 -22.65 26.41 -0.13
N ALA A 338 -22.83 27.22 0.92
CA ALA A 338 -21.95 28.34 1.21
C ALA A 338 -20.74 27.89 2.04
N ALA A 339 -19.52 28.30 1.66
CA ALA A 339 -18.30 27.78 2.26
C ALA A 339 -17.89 28.48 3.56
N THR A 340 -17.74 27.70 4.63
CA THR A 340 -17.15 28.12 5.92
C THR A 340 -15.61 28.14 5.85
N GLN A 341 -14.96 28.83 6.79
CA GLN A 341 -13.50 29.08 6.78
C GLN A 341 -12.63 27.92 7.32
N SER A 342 -13.15 26.69 7.30
CA SER A 342 -12.57 25.51 7.96
C SER A 342 -12.57 24.27 7.06
N THR A 343 -11.65 23.33 7.32
CA THR A 343 -11.78 21.93 6.83
C THR A 343 -12.89 21.23 7.59
N GLY A 344 -14.14 21.48 7.20
CA GLY A 344 -15.30 20.80 7.75
C GLY A 344 -15.58 19.45 7.08
N TYR A 345 -16.16 18.55 7.84
CA TYR A 345 -16.97 17.45 7.30
C TYR A 345 -18.43 17.92 7.28
N GLY A 346 -19.23 17.40 6.36
CA GLY A 346 -20.67 17.64 6.30
C GLY A 346 -21.41 16.33 6.11
N GLU A 347 -22.45 16.08 6.89
CA GLU A 347 -23.28 14.88 6.78
C GLU A 347 -24.71 15.25 6.40
N LEU A 348 -25.31 14.50 5.47
CA LEU A 348 -26.70 14.64 5.05
C LEU A 348 -27.41 13.30 5.15
N SER A 349 -28.42 13.22 6.02
CA SER A 349 -29.21 12.02 6.30
C SER A 349 -30.62 12.17 5.70
N LEU A 350 -31.06 11.19 4.90
CA LEU A 350 -32.41 11.16 4.34
C LEU A 350 -33.18 9.93 4.84
N SER A 351 -34.28 10.12 5.58
CA SER A 351 -35.08 9.05 6.16
C SER A 351 -36.54 9.09 5.71
N LEU A 352 -37.28 7.97 5.81
CA LEU A 352 -38.66 7.87 5.31
C LEU A 352 -39.67 7.88 6.46
N ARG A 353 -40.59 8.84 6.42
CA ARG A 353 -41.70 9.04 7.37
C ARG A 353 -43.05 8.75 6.67
N SER A 354 -43.98 8.13 7.39
CA SER A 354 -45.31 7.71 6.90
C SER A 354 -46.25 7.59 8.10
N VAL A 355 -47.54 7.94 7.92
CA VAL A 355 -48.57 7.76 8.95
C VAL A 355 -49.13 6.34 8.94
N SER A 356 -49.15 5.67 7.77
CA SER A 356 -49.44 4.23 7.70
C SER A 356 -48.32 3.41 8.37
N PRO A 357 -48.63 2.41 9.21
CA PRO A 357 -47.63 1.54 9.82
C PRO A 357 -46.89 0.73 8.75
N LEU A 358 -45.56 0.70 8.81
CA LEU A 358 -44.70 0.04 7.84
C LEU A 358 -44.22 -1.33 8.37
N SER A 359 -44.26 -2.40 7.54
CA SER A 359 -43.66 -3.70 7.92
C SER A 359 -42.13 -3.70 7.83
N LEU A 360 -41.55 -2.70 7.18
CA LEU A 360 -40.12 -2.49 7.09
C LEU A 360 -39.84 -0.99 6.96
N VAL A 361 -39.28 -0.39 8.00
CA VAL A 361 -38.75 0.97 7.92
C VAL A 361 -37.42 0.90 7.17
N SER A 362 -37.34 1.56 6.01
CA SER A 362 -36.07 1.66 5.27
C SER A 362 -35.09 2.54 6.06
N PRO A 363 -33.83 2.10 6.28
CA PRO A 363 -32.86 2.86 7.08
C PRO A 363 -32.52 4.22 6.45
N PRO A 364 -32.09 5.21 7.26
CA PRO A 364 -31.68 6.51 6.75
C PRO A 364 -30.50 6.37 5.78
N LYS A 365 -30.51 7.21 4.74
CA LYS A 365 -29.46 7.27 3.72
C LYS A 365 -28.57 8.44 4.03
N VAL A 366 -27.44 8.11 4.64
CA VAL A 366 -26.43 9.05 5.09
C VAL A 366 -25.38 9.23 3.99
N PHE A 367 -25.12 10.48 3.63
CA PHE A 367 -24.12 10.89 2.67
C PHE A 367 -23.14 11.83 3.38
N ALA A 368 -21.85 11.50 3.35
CA ALA A 368 -20.81 12.27 4.03
C ALA A 368 -19.89 12.93 2.99
N PHE A 369 -19.69 14.23 3.16
CA PHE A 369 -18.93 15.10 2.29
C PHE A 369 -17.73 15.68 3.03
N ARG A 370 -16.72 16.11 2.29
CA ARG A 370 -15.59 16.88 2.80
C ARG A 370 -15.62 18.27 2.17
N ALA A 371 -15.67 19.32 2.97
CA ALA A 371 -15.46 20.67 2.45
C ALA A 371 -13.97 20.83 2.13
N LYS A 372 -13.62 21.23 0.90
CA LYS A 372 -12.28 21.76 0.65
C LYS A 372 -12.20 23.11 1.40
N PRO A 373 -11.15 23.39 2.19
CA PRO A 373 -11.10 24.65 2.93
C PRO A 373 -11.06 25.78 1.91
N LYS A 374 -11.90 26.81 2.10
CA LYS A 374 -11.83 28.02 1.29
C LYS A 374 -10.44 28.60 1.43
N GLN A 375 -9.60 28.47 0.38
CA GLN A 375 -8.27 29.07 0.39
C GLN A 375 -8.45 30.57 0.65
N PRO A 376 -7.72 31.17 1.59
CA PRO A 376 -7.74 32.61 1.75
C PRO A 376 -7.24 33.24 0.44
N ASP A 377 -7.91 34.29 -0.03
CA ASP A 377 -7.46 35.06 -1.19
C ASP A 377 -6.02 35.54 -0.94
N GLY A 378 -5.07 34.94 -1.67
CA GLY A 378 -3.64 35.07 -1.38
C GLY A 378 -3.03 33.89 -0.61
N THR A 379 -3.17 32.66 -1.09
CA THR A 379 -2.30 31.53 -0.70
C THR A 379 -0.84 31.91 -0.94
N THR A 380 -0.08 32.17 0.13
CA THR A 380 1.39 32.31 0.05
C THR A 380 1.99 30.96 -0.30
N VAL A 381 2.25 30.74 -1.59
CA VAL A 381 2.98 29.56 -2.07
C VAL A 381 4.33 29.52 -1.33
N PRO A 382 4.67 28.39 -0.67
CA PRO A 382 5.88 28.28 0.13
C PRO A 382 7.13 28.65 -0.67
N ASP A 383 7.78 29.74 -0.25
CA ASP A 383 9.00 30.22 -0.86
C ASP A 383 10.11 29.16 -0.70
N VAL A 384 10.64 28.69 -1.83
CA VAL A 384 11.73 27.72 -1.87
C VAL A 384 13.09 28.37 -2.15
N ASP A 385 13.16 29.65 -2.53
CA ASP A 385 14.41 30.43 -2.57
C ASP A 385 14.95 30.65 -1.15
N GLN A 386 14.06 30.68 -0.16
CA GLN A 386 14.41 30.76 1.27
C GLN A 386 14.82 29.39 1.82
N LEU A 387 16.09 29.04 1.65
CA LEU A 387 16.73 27.84 2.22
C LEU A 387 16.57 27.80 3.75
N PRO A 388 15.89 26.79 4.33
CA PRO A 388 15.80 26.65 5.79
C PRO A 388 17.17 26.42 6.45
N SER A 389 17.42 27.07 7.58
CA SER A 389 18.64 26.91 8.39
C SER A 389 18.85 25.48 8.93
N THR A 390 17.81 24.65 8.87
CA THR A 390 17.82 23.22 9.24
C THR A 390 18.20 22.27 8.09
N LEU A 391 18.44 22.76 6.87
CA LEU A 391 18.81 21.93 5.71
C LEU A 391 20.12 21.16 5.89
N ALA A 392 21.05 21.65 6.72
CA ALA A 392 22.39 21.11 6.92
C ALA A 392 22.38 19.74 7.64
N ALA A 393 22.03 18.69 6.91
CA ALA A 393 22.18 17.30 7.30
C ALA A 393 23.00 16.55 6.25
N PHE A 394 23.82 15.61 6.73
CA PHE A 394 24.79 14.82 5.94
C PHE A 394 25.94 15.67 5.38
N LYS A 395 27.10 15.64 6.07
CA LYS A 395 28.33 16.27 5.59
C LYS A 395 28.93 15.42 4.47
N GLU A 396 28.77 15.83 3.22
CA GLU A 396 29.36 15.20 2.04
C GLU A 396 30.34 16.15 1.34
N PRO A 397 31.44 16.60 1.99
CA PRO A 397 32.38 17.59 1.44
C PRO A 397 33.18 17.07 0.23
N LYS A 398 33.09 15.76 -0.07
CA LYS A 398 33.62 15.14 -1.28
C LYS A 398 32.63 15.12 -2.45
N ALA A 399 31.39 15.55 -2.28
CA ALA A 399 30.45 15.64 -3.39
C ALA A 399 30.95 16.58 -4.49
N VAL A 400 30.43 16.41 -5.70
CA VAL A 400 30.59 17.33 -6.83
C VAL A 400 29.20 17.73 -7.29
N ILE A 401 28.96 19.03 -7.43
CA ILE A 401 27.68 19.58 -7.90
C ILE A 401 27.90 20.16 -9.29
N ILE A 402 27.08 19.76 -10.25
CA ILE A 402 26.98 20.37 -11.57
C ILE A 402 25.53 20.78 -11.77
N THR A 403 25.24 22.07 -11.92
CA THR A 403 23.91 22.55 -12.29
C THR A 403 23.98 23.37 -13.56
N ILE A 404 23.01 23.15 -14.44
CA ILE A 404 22.94 23.75 -15.77
C ILE A 404 21.51 24.23 -15.99
N GLY A 405 21.35 25.50 -16.38
CA GLY A 405 20.04 26.11 -16.57
C GLY A 405 20.02 26.93 -17.85
N VAL A 406 19.26 26.48 -18.85
CA VAL A 406 19.17 27.12 -20.17
C VAL A 406 17.71 27.53 -20.41
N GLY A 407 17.35 28.71 -19.90
CA GLY A 407 16.03 29.31 -20.11
C GLY A 407 15.96 30.17 -21.36
N ARG A 408 17.10 30.74 -21.78
CA ARG A 408 17.25 31.55 -22.98
C ARG A 408 18.34 30.96 -23.87
N PHE A 409 18.25 31.22 -25.17
CA PHE A 409 19.16 30.70 -26.19
C PHE A 409 19.87 31.84 -26.93
N ARG A 410 20.83 31.49 -27.80
CA ARG A 410 21.50 32.41 -28.73
C ARG A 410 20.62 32.75 -29.93
N ASP A 411 19.84 31.76 -30.40
CA ASP A 411 18.84 31.92 -31.44
C ASP A 411 17.49 32.24 -30.80
N GLU A 412 16.94 33.42 -31.08
CA GLU A 412 15.68 33.91 -30.53
C GLU A 412 14.44 33.14 -31.07
N GLN A 413 14.63 32.27 -32.07
CA GLN A 413 13.59 31.35 -32.55
C GLN A 413 13.40 30.12 -31.65
N VAL A 414 14.33 29.80 -30.75
CA VAL A 414 14.14 28.72 -29.78
C VAL A 414 13.22 29.22 -28.66
N PRO A 415 12.07 28.55 -28.38
CA PRO A 415 11.15 29.02 -27.35
C PRO A 415 11.79 29.02 -25.97
N VAL A 416 11.67 30.15 -25.25
CA VAL A 416 12.13 30.33 -23.87
C VAL A 416 11.57 29.22 -22.97
N VAL A 417 12.37 28.79 -21.99
CA VAL A 417 11.91 27.96 -20.87
C VAL A 417 11.93 28.83 -19.62
N SER A 418 10.74 29.11 -19.06
CA SER A 418 10.63 29.92 -17.84
C SER A 418 11.43 29.29 -16.70
N HIS A 419 12.06 30.13 -15.88
CA HIS A 419 12.78 29.78 -14.65
C HIS A 419 14.00 28.86 -14.76
N ALA A 420 14.29 28.20 -15.89
CA ALA A 420 15.35 27.18 -15.97
C ALA A 420 16.76 27.61 -15.47
N SER A 421 17.16 28.88 -15.66
CA SER A 421 18.42 29.42 -15.10
C SER A 421 18.32 29.88 -13.63
N HIS A 422 17.11 30.11 -13.11
CA HIS A 422 16.85 30.29 -11.67
C HIS A 422 16.83 28.93 -10.94
N ASP A 423 16.11 27.96 -11.48
CA ASP A 423 16.05 26.56 -11.04
C ASP A 423 17.45 25.99 -10.76
N ALA A 424 18.36 26.11 -11.74
CA ALA A 424 19.72 25.61 -11.65
C ALA A 424 20.59 26.36 -10.63
N ALA A 425 20.32 27.65 -10.39
CA ALA A 425 21.03 28.42 -9.37
C ALA A 425 20.58 28.03 -7.95
N VAL A 426 19.27 27.95 -7.72
CA VAL A 426 18.70 27.59 -6.41
C VAL A 426 19.02 26.14 -6.04
N MET A 427 18.92 25.20 -6.99
CA MET A 427 19.30 23.80 -6.77
C MET A 427 20.78 23.64 -6.39
N ALA A 428 21.67 24.50 -6.92
CA ALA A 428 23.10 24.48 -6.54
C ALA A 428 23.31 24.90 -5.09
N GLU A 429 22.63 25.96 -4.64
CA GLU A 429 22.70 26.42 -3.24
C GLU A 429 22.05 25.41 -2.28
N TYR A 430 20.99 24.70 -2.69
CA TYR A 430 20.42 23.59 -1.90
C TYR A 430 21.44 22.48 -1.66
N PHE A 431 22.05 21.93 -2.71
CA PHE A 431 23.06 20.88 -2.55
C PHE A 431 24.31 21.38 -1.80
N HIS A 432 24.69 22.65 -1.95
CA HIS A 432 25.74 23.29 -1.17
C HIS A 432 25.42 23.34 0.33
N ALA A 433 24.22 23.82 0.70
CA ALA A 433 23.80 24.01 2.08
C ALA A 433 23.53 22.70 2.83
N ILE A 434 22.95 21.70 2.14
CA ILE A 434 22.73 20.36 2.70
C ILE A 434 24.07 19.66 2.91
N GLY A 435 24.82 19.44 1.83
CA GLY A 435 26.05 18.64 1.86
C GLY A 435 27.28 19.33 2.48
N ASN A 436 27.20 20.65 2.73
CA ASN A 436 28.34 21.52 3.03
C ASN A 436 29.46 21.35 1.96
N VAL A 437 29.07 21.41 0.69
CA VAL A 437 29.97 21.11 -0.45
C VAL A 437 30.83 22.33 -0.80
N PRO A 438 32.17 22.22 -0.90
CA PRO A 438 33.03 23.35 -1.24
C PRO A 438 32.76 23.92 -2.63
N ARG A 439 32.76 25.26 -2.78
CA ARG A 439 32.36 25.94 -4.04
C ARG A 439 33.30 25.63 -5.21
N GLU A 440 34.55 25.28 -4.96
CA GLU A 440 35.50 24.81 -5.98
C GLU A 440 35.21 23.39 -6.50
N ARG A 441 34.29 22.65 -5.85
CA ARG A 441 33.67 21.39 -6.32
C ARG A 441 32.27 21.60 -6.91
N MET A 442 31.84 22.85 -7.11
CA MET A 442 30.60 23.22 -7.79
C MET A 442 30.88 23.76 -9.20
N ARG A 443 30.01 23.45 -10.16
CA ARG A 443 29.98 24.01 -11.51
C ARG A 443 28.54 24.43 -11.82
N VAL A 444 28.30 25.73 -11.90
CA VAL A 444 26.99 26.31 -12.22
C VAL A 444 27.11 26.99 -13.57
N LEU A 445 26.29 26.59 -14.55
CA LEU A 445 26.30 27.13 -15.92
C LEU A 445 24.91 27.68 -16.26
N LEU A 446 24.77 29.01 -16.32
CA LEU A 446 23.49 29.67 -16.55
C LEU A 446 23.45 30.38 -17.92
N ASP A 447 22.41 30.12 -18.70
CA ASP A 447 22.15 30.65 -20.04
C ASP A 447 23.45 30.76 -20.87
N ARG A 448 24.00 31.97 -21.08
CA ARG A 448 25.20 32.23 -21.90
C ARG A 448 26.47 31.45 -21.51
N GLN A 449 26.51 30.88 -20.31
CA GLN A 449 27.62 30.08 -19.77
C GLN A 449 27.46 28.57 -20.02
N ALA A 450 26.35 28.15 -20.61
CA ALA A 450 25.99 26.76 -20.87
C ALA A 450 26.03 26.45 -22.38
N GLN A 451 27.10 26.84 -23.08
CA GLN A 451 27.28 26.51 -24.49
C GLN A 451 27.77 25.06 -24.63
N TYR A 452 27.69 24.48 -25.83
CA TYR A 452 28.11 23.09 -26.09
C TYR A 452 29.54 22.83 -25.58
N ALA A 453 30.45 23.77 -25.83
CA ALA A 453 31.84 23.69 -25.40
C ALA A 453 32.03 23.79 -23.86
N ASP A 454 31.12 24.47 -23.16
CA ASP A 454 31.13 24.57 -21.69
C ASP A 454 30.64 23.27 -21.04
N LEU A 455 29.63 22.62 -21.65
CA LEU A 455 29.15 21.29 -21.26
C LEU A 455 30.23 20.23 -21.49
N GLU A 456 30.87 20.23 -22.67
CA GLU A 456 31.98 19.32 -23.01
C GLU A 456 33.21 19.53 -22.10
N GLU A 457 33.59 20.78 -21.80
CA GLU A 457 34.62 21.06 -20.80
C GLU A 457 34.23 20.53 -19.42
N THR A 458 32.99 20.80 -19.01
CA THR A 458 32.50 20.47 -17.68
C THR A 458 32.50 18.96 -17.41
N PHE A 459 31.90 18.16 -18.30
CA PHE A 459 31.78 16.72 -18.08
C PHE A 459 33.06 15.95 -18.39
N GLU A 460 33.84 16.33 -19.40
CA GLU A 460 34.99 15.52 -19.84
C GLU A 460 36.34 15.99 -19.27
N ARG A 461 36.47 17.28 -18.91
CA ARG A 461 37.75 17.87 -18.45
C ARG A 461 37.73 18.40 -17.01
N TRP A 462 36.66 19.06 -16.57
CA TRP A 462 36.54 19.63 -15.23
C TRP A 462 36.15 18.59 -14.17
N LEU A 463 35.12 17.79 -14.46
CA LEU A 463 34.58 16.75 -13.58
C LEU A 463 35.57 15.60 -13.39
N ARG A 464 36.22 15.16 -14.47
CA ARG A 464 37.23 14.09 -14.45
C ARG A 464 38.42 14.39 -13.52
N LYS A 465 38.69 15.66 -13.23
CA LYS A 465 39.74 16.10 -12.27
C LYS A 465 39.28 16.14 -10.81
N ARG A 466 38.00 15.89 -10.53
CA ARG A 466 37.37 16.03 -9.20
C ARG A 466 36.75 14.75 -8.65
N ALA A 467 36.36 13.82 -9.53
CA ALA A 467 35.73 12.56 -9.15
C ALA A 467 36.75 11.50 -8.67
N ASP A 468 36.52 10.96 -7.48
CA ASP A 468 37.24 9.84 -6.87
C ASP A 468 36.25 8.80 -6.28
N ALA A 469 36.79 7.69 -5.75
CA ALA A 469 36.04 6.58 -5.14
C ALA A 469 35.18 6.95 -3.91
N ALA A 470 35.21 8.19 -3.46
CA ALA A 470 34.39 8.72 -2.37
C ALA A 470 33.62 9.99 -2.79
N THR A 471 33.55 10.28 -4.09
CA THR A 471 32.77 11.39 -4.65
C THR A 471 31.37 10.93 -4.98
N ASP A 472 30.36 11.57 -4.41
CA ASP A 472 29.01 11.54 -4.96
C ASP A 472 28.83 12.68 -5.96
N LEU A 473 28.18 12.40 -7.07
CA LEU A 473 27.97 13.36 -8.14
C LEU A 473 26.49 13.76 -8.22
N TYR A 474 26.21 15.05 -8.06
CA TYR A 474 24.90 15.63 -8.32
C TYR A 474 24.94 16.37 -9.67
N VAL A 475 24.06 16.00 -10.61
CA VAL A 475 23.89 16.72 -11.88
C VAL A 475 22.45 17.18 -12.02
N PHE A 476 22.21 18.48 -12.13
CA PHE A 476 20.90 19.05 -12.45
C PHE A 476 20.95 19.77 -13.79
N PHE A 477 19.97 19.53 -14.66
CA PHE A 477 19.78 20.28 -15.90
C PHE A 477 18.31 20.68 -16.06
N SER A 478 18.06 21.97 -16.28
CA SER A 478 16.75 22.53 -16.67
C SER A 478 16.86 23.30 -17.99
N GLY A 479 15.87 23.17 -18.87
CA GLY A 479 15.87 23.77 -20.21
C GLY A 479 15.15 22.92 -21.27
N ARG A 480 15.62 22.94 -22.52
CA ARG A 480 15.10 22.07 -23.60
C ARG A 480 15.97 20.85 -23.86
N ALA A 481 15.34 19.78 -24.32
CA ALA A 481 15.98 18.61 -24.90
C ALA A 481 15.26 18.20 -26.18
N LEU A 482 15.99 17.70 -27.18
CA LEU A 482 15.42 17.15 -28.41
C LEU A 482 15.51 15.63 -28.43
N ILE A 483 14.51 14.98 -29.04
CA ILE A 483 14.54 13.55 -29.38
C ILE A 483 14.67 13.32 -30.89
N ASP A 484 15.64 12.50 -31.27
CA ASP A 484 15.76 11.96 -32.62
C ASP A 484 14.83 10.75 -32.81
N GLY A 485 14.02 10.78 -33.86
CA GLY A 485 12.85 9.90 -34.04
C GLY A 485 13.15 8.40 -34.07
N PRO A 486 14.03 7.90 -34.98
CA PRO A 486 14.17 6.46 -35.21
C PRO A 486 14.62 5.69 -33.97
N ASN A 487 15.62 6.23 -33.27
CA ASN A 487 16.30 5.55 -32.17
C ASN A 487 15.88 6.08 -30.78
N GLY A 488 15.04 7.12 -30.71
CA GLY A 488 14.63 7.75 -29.47
C GLY A 488 15.75 8.52 -28.75
N THR A 489 16.83 8.85 -29.45
CA THR A 489 18.05 9.42 -28.86
C THR A 489 17.79 10.82 -28.31
N VAL A 490 17.96 11.01 -27.00
CA VAL A 490 17.80 12.31 -26.33
C VAL A 490 19.10 13.12 -26.39
N SER A 491 19.00 14.41 -26.70
CA SER A 491 20.10 15.38 -26.58
C SER A 491 19.64 16.64 -25.86
N LEU A 492 20.45 17.13 -24.92
CA LEU A 492 20.21 18.35 -24.16
C LEU A 492 20.56 19.57 -25.01
N MET A 493 19.71 20.60 -25.03
CA MET A 493 19.98 21.82 -25.81
C MET A 493 20.79 22.81 -24.98
N ALA A 494 22.01 23.10 -25.45
CA ALA A 494 22.89 24.14 -24.93
C ALA A 494 22.40 25.54 -25.35
N TYR A 495 22.98 26.59 -24.76
CA TYR A 495 22.69 27.99 -25.08
C TYR A 495 22.84 28.32 -26.56
N ASP A 496 23.83 27.72 -27.22
CA ASP A 496 24.09 27.86 -28.65
C ASP A 496 23.38 26.80 -29.51
N GLY A 497 22.32 26.20 -28.98
CA GLY A 497 21.33 25.44 -29.72
C GLY A 497 20.55 26.31 -30.72
N ALA A 498 20.18 25.68 -31.83
CA ALA A 498 19.32 26.26 -32.86
C ALA A 498 18.05 25.41 -33.04
N PRO A 499 16.91 25.98 -33.49
CA PRO A 499 15.66 25.24 -33.62
C PRO A 499 15.77 24.01 -34.52
N SER A 500 16.63 24.08 -35.56
CA SER A 500 16.87 22.99 -36.51
C SER A 500 17.54 21.74 -35.90
N GLY A 501 18.01 21.80 -34.65
CA GLY A 501 18.74 20.70 -34.00
C GLY A 501 20.13 20.42 -34.57
N GLN A 502 20.63 21.22 -35.53
CA GLN A 502 21.90 20.96 -36.21
C GLN A 502 23.14 21.37 -35.38
N THR A 503 22.96 22.21 -34.36
CA THR A 503 24.04 22.75 -33.51
C THR A 503 23.57 22.85 -32.06
N GLY A 504 24.52 22.91 -31.12
CA GLY A 504 24.25 23.08 -29.68
C GLY A 504 23.51 21.94 -28.99
N LEU A 505 23.43 20.74 -29.58
CA LEU A 505 22.82 19.56 -28.94
C LEU A 505 23.88 18.68 -28.29
N TYR A 506 23.91 18.60 -26.96
CA TYR A 506 24.80 17.71 -26.20
C TYR A 506 24.11 16.35 -25.96
N PRO A 507 24.59 15.22 -26.54
CA PRO A 507 23.87 13.95 -26.45
C PRO A 507 23.81 13.41 -25.03
N LEU A 508 22.64 12.94 -24.59
CA LEU A 508 22.47 12.35 -23.25
C LEU A 508 23.39 11.13 -23.05
N ARG A 509 23.57 10.32 -24.10
CA ARG A 509 24.49 9.18 -24.08
C ARG A 509 25.95 9.61 -23.82
N ARG A 510 26.37 10.79 -24.30
CA ARG A 510 27.71 11.36 -24.03
C ARG A 510 27.86 11.73 -22.55
N LEU A 511 26.80 12.25 -21.90
CA LEU A 511 26.78 12.46 -20.45
C LEU A 511 26.85 11.13 -19.68
N GLN A 512 26.05 10.14 -20.05
CA GLN A 512 26.02 8.81 -19.42
C GLN A 512 27.39 8.13 -19.50
N GLU A 513 28.00 8.08 -20.69
CA GLU A 513 29.36 7.56 -20.88
C GLU A 513 30.42 8.32 -20.09
N ALA A 514 30.29 9.66 -19.99
CA ALA A 514 31.22 10.47 -19.19
C ALA A 514 31.15 10.10 -17.71
N ILE A 515 29.94 10.01 -17.12
CA ILE A 515 29.73 9.62 -15.71
C ILE A 515 30.23 8.19 -15.44
N GLN A 516 29.99 7.26 -16.36
CA GLN A 516 30.36 5.85 -16.19
C GLN A 516 31.86 5.60 -16.25
N ARG A 517 32.61 6.42 -16.98
CA ARG A 517 34.09 6.39 -17.00
C ARG A 517 34.73 6.94 -15.72
N LEU A 518 33.94 7.52 -14.80
CA LEU A 518 34.44 8.02 -13.52
C LEU A 518 34.31 6.96 -12.41
N PRO A 519 35.26 6.90 -11.48
CA PRO A 519 35.20 6.02 -10.32
C PRO A 519 34.37 6.66 -9.18
N VAL A 520 33.21 7.27 -9.48
CA VAL A 520 32.35 7.89 -8.45
C VAL A 520 31.76 6.84 -7.50
N ARG A 521 31.48 7.24 -6.26
CA ARG A 521 30.75 6.43 -5.27
C ARG A 521 29.30 6.22 -5.72
N ARG A 522 28.61 7.32 -6.06
CA ARG A 522 27.23 7.37 -6.58
C ARG A 522 27.08 8.55 -7.55
N ALA A 523 26.02 8.54 -8.36
CA ALA A 523 25.53 9.73 -9.04
C ALA A 523 24.01 9.86 -8.93
N VAL A 524 23.52 11.07 -8.70
CA VAL A 524 22.10 11.43 -8.75
C VAL A 524 21.91 12.53 -9.79
N VAL A 525 21.11 12.26 -10.82
CA VAL A 525 20.90 13.14 -11.97
C VAL A 525 19.45 13.59 -12.05
N PHE A 526 19.21 14.86 -12.33
CA PHE A 526 17.91 15.50 -12.38
C PHE A 526 17.72 16.22 -13.72
N PHE A 527 16.59 15.99 -14.38
CA PHE A 527 16.19 16.66 -15.62
C PHE A 527 14.80 17.29 -15.48
N ASP A 528 14.71 18.61 -15.46
CA ASP A 528 13.44 19.33 -15.65
C ASP A 528 13.42 19.95 -17.05
N VAL A 529 13.05 19.13 -18.05
CA VAL A 529 13.22 19.49 -19.46
C VAL A 529 11.91 19.45 -20.24
N SER A 530 11.69 20.47 -21.06
CA SER A 530 10.77 20.38 -22.20
C SER A 530 11.42 19.47 -23.24
N LEU A 531 10.75 18.37 -23.59
CA LEU A 531 11.23 17.38 -24.55
C LEU A 531 10.46 17.52 -25.87
N ASP A 532 11.15 18.03 -26.88
CA ASP A 532 10.62 18.32 -28.21
C ASP A 532 11.15 17.33 -29.27
N PRO A 533 10.42 17.07 -30.37
CA PRO A 533 10.98 16.34 -31.50
C PRO A 533 11.98 17.21 -32.27
N VAL A 534 13.00 16.60 -32.89
CA VAL A 534 13.78 17.31 -33.92
C VAL A 534 12.84 17.71 -35.09
N PRO A 535 12.84 18.97 -35.57
CA PRO A 535 11.91 19.39 -36.62
C PRO A 535 12.05 18.59 -37.92
N GLY A 536 10.91 18.28 -38.54
CA GLY A 536 10.84 17.48 -39.77
C GLY A 536 10.75 15.97 -39.55
N VAL A 537 10.86 15.49 -38.30
CA VAL A 537 10.58 14.09 -37.95
C VAL A 537 9.06 13.85 -37.91
N ASP A 538 8.60 12.74 -38.49
CA ASP A 538 7.20 12.29 -38.37
C ASP A 538 6.94 11.79 -36.94
N LEU A 539 6.02 12.47 -36.23
CA LEU A 539 5.63 12.15 -34.86
C LEU A 539 5.12 10.72 -34.68
N ALA A 540 4.57 10.09 -35.72
CA ALA A 540 4.13 8.70 -35.68
C ALA A 540 5.29 7.70 -35.67
N THR A 541 6.51 8.12 -36.06
CA THR A 541 7.72 7.28 -36.11
C THR A 541 8.61 7.40 -34.87
N ILE A 542 8.28 8.28 -33.92
CA ILE A 542 9.16 8.60 -32.79
C ILE A 542 9.17 7.45 -31.77
N SER A 543 10.33 6.80 -31.65
CA SER A 543 10.65 5.84 -30.60
C SER A 543 10.57 6.49 -29.21
N ARG A 544 10.38 5.67 -28.17
CA ARG A 544 10.35 6.18 -26.78
C ARG A 544 11.69 6.83 -26.43
N PRO A 545 11.72 7.93 -25.63
CA PRO A 545 12.96 8.59 -25.26
C PRO A 545 13.93 7.65 -24.54
N ASP A 546 15.17 7.59 -25.04
CA ASP A 546 16.24 6.75 -24.52
C ASP A 546 16.90 7.37 -23.27
N TRP A 547 16.24 7.21 -22.13
CA TRP A 547 16.80 7.54 -20.82
C TRP A 547 17.68 6.43 -20.23
N GLU A 548 17.60 5.19 -20.74
CA GLU A 548 18.11 3.98 -20.08
C GLU A 548 19.33 3.33 -20.76
N SER A 549 19.53 3.43 -22.08
CA SER A 549 20.48 2.55 -22.81
C SER A 549 21.96 2.86 -22.58
N GLY A 550 22.31 4.00 -21.98
CA GLY A 550 23.65 4.21 -21.47
C GLY A 550 23.96 3.37 -20.22
N LEU A 551 22.95 2.99 -19.42
CA LEU A 551 23.15 2.38 -18.11
C LEU A 551 23.65 0.92 -18.22
N SER A 552 24.95 0.72 -18.04
CA SER A 552 25.56 -0.63 -17.96
C SER A 552 25.05 -1.37 -16.72
N ASP A 553 24.71 -2.66 -16.85
CA ASP A 553 24.14 -3.47 -15.75
C ASP A 553 25.00 -3.49 -14.48
N ALA A 554 26.32 -3.34 -14.60
CA ALA A 554 27.27 -3.32 -13.49
C ALA A 554 27.29 -2.00 -12.66
N ARG A 555 26.44 -1.01 -12.98
CA ARG A 555 26.40 0.33 -12.34
C ARG A 555 24.98 0.82 -11.98
N LYS A 556 23.94 0.02 -12.24
CA LYS A 556 22.51 0.41 -12.07
C LYS A 556 22.06 0.60 -10.61
N ASP A 557 22.90 0.25 -9.65
CA ASP A 557 22.69 0.37 -8.21
C ASP A 557 23.28 1.65 -7.61
N VAL A 558 24.26 2.29 -8.28
CA VAL A 558 24.93 3.52 -7.84
C VAL A 558 24.51 4.79 -8.60
N GLU A 559 23.77 4.65 -9.70
CA GLU A 559 23.27 5.76 -10.54
C GLU A 559 21.73 5.87 -10.44
N MET A 560 21.22 7.02 -9.96
CA MET A 560 19.79 7.34 -9.95
C MET A 560 19.49 8.57 -10.82
N TRP A 561 18.43 8.51 -11.61
CA TRP A 561 17.99 9.58 -12.50
C TRP A 561 16.53 9.93 -12.19
N MET A 562 16.23 11.23 -12.10
CA MET A 562 14.88 11.75 -11.90
C MET A 562 14.54 12.71 -13.05
N VAL A 563 13.55 12.35 -13.85
CA VAL A 563 13.22 13.01 -15.12
C VAL A 563 11.80 13.56 -15.03
N GLY A 564 11.62 14.88 -15.15
CA GLY A 564 10.32 15.54 -15.07
C GLY A 564 9.37 15.19 -16.23
N ASN A 565 9.92 14.85 -17.40
CA ASN A 565 9.16 14.49 -18.61
C ASN A 565 9.68 13.19 -19.23
N ARG A 566 8.93 12.08 -19.08
CA ARG A 566 9.32 10.78 -19.65
C ARG A 566 8.96 10.58 -21.15
N LYS A 567 8.35 11.59 -21.77
CA LYS A 567 7.76 11.61 -23.13
C LYS A 567 7.93 13.01 -23.72
N LEU A 568 7.65 13.15 -25.02
CA LEU A 568 7.42 14.44 -25.68
C LEU A 568 6.40 15.26 -24.89
N GLN A 569 6.84 16.38 -24.30
CA GLN A 569 6.05 17.20 -23.37
C GLN A 569 6.82 18.48 -23.01
N GLU A 570 6.12 19.62 -22.96
CA GLU A 570 6.63 20.86 -22.38
C GLU A 570 6.69 20.75 -20.84
N ALA A 571 7.82 21.12 -20.21
CA ALA A 571 7.90 21.25 -18.76
C ALA A 571 6.98 22.38 -18.30
N GLN A 572 6.16 22.12 -17.28
CA GLN A 572 5.19 23.11 -16.81
C GLN A 572 5.91 24.14 -15.94
N ALA A 573 5.65 25.44 -16.14
CA ALA A 573 6.07 26.48 -15.20
C ALA A 573 5.11 26.54 -14.00
N HIS A 574 5.65 26.77 -12.80
CA HIS A 574 4.87 27.08 -11.61
C HIS A 574 5.06 28.56 -11.25
N GLU A 575 4.36 29.43 -11.99
CA GLU A 575 4.50 30.89 -11.93
C GLU A 575 4.37 31.47 -10.50
N GLN A 576 3.51 30.91 -9.64
CA GLN A 576 3.39 31.37 -8.25
C GLN A 576 4.65 31.09 -7.42
N GLY A 577 5.33 29.96 -7.68
CA GLY A 577 6.60 29.58 -7.04
C GLY A 577 7.83 30.06 -7.81
N LYS A 578 7.67 30.61 -9.01
CA LYS A 578 8.74 31.08 -9.92
C LYS A 578 9.80 30.02 -10.28
N HIS A 579 9.34 28.79 -10.52
CA HIS A 579 10.19 27.63 -10.82
C HIS A 579 9.58 26.76 -11.92
N GLY A 580 10.38 25.87 -12.52
CA GLY A 580 9.84 24.67 -13.16
C GLY A 580 9.02 23.83 -12.17
N LEU A 581 7.87 23.29 -12.57
CA LEU A 581 6.93 22.61 -11.66
C LEU A 581 7.55 21.39 -10.99
N PHE A 582 8.39 20.64 -11.71
CA PHE A 582 9.11 19.50 -11.14
C PHE A 582 10.26 19.95 -10.25
N THR A 583 11.03 20.97 -10.65
CA THR A 583 12.05 21.61 -9.80
C THR A 583 11.47 22.12 -8.50
N TYR A 584 10.35 22.84 -8.52
CA TYR A 584 9.66 23.32 -7.33
C TYR A 584 9.37 22.18 -6.35
N TYR A 585 8.82 21.05 -6.82
CA TYR A 585 8.54 19.92 -5.94
C TYR A 585 9.78 19.12 -5.52
N LEU A 586 10.89 19.17 -6.26
CA LEU A 586 12.19 18.70 -5.78
C LEU A 586 12.70 19.59 -4.63
N LEU A 587 12.69 20.91 -4.79
CA LEU A 587 13.13 21.87 -3.76
C LEU A 587 12.26 21.77 -2.50
N ARG A 588 10.92 21.73 -2.65
CA ARG A 588 9.97 21.45 -1.55
C ARG A 588 10.32 20.14 -0.84
N GLY A 589 10.56 19.06 -1.59
CA GLY A 589 10.93 17.76 -1.03
C GLY A 589 12.21 17.83 -0.20
N LEU A 590 13.24 18.52 -0.71
CA LEU A 590 14.51 18.76 -0.02
C LEU A 590 14.38 19.65 1.24
N GLN A 591 13.33 20.46 1.38
CA GLN A 591 13.03 21.16 2.65
C GLN A 591 12.61 20.19 3.78
N GLY A 592 12.36 18.91 3.47
CA GLY A 592 12.15 17.81 4.42
C GLY A 592 10.78 17.14 4.36
N VAL A 593 9.83 17.66 3.58
CA VAL A 593 8.45 17.13 3.50
C VAL A 593 8.35 15.82 2.69
N ALA A 594 9.43 15.46 1.97
CA ALA A 594 9.56 14.19 1.26
C ALA A 594 10.08 13.04 2.15
N ASP A 595 10.12 13.22 3.48
CA ASP A 595 10.33 12.16 4.46
C ASP A 595 9.03 11.35 4.59
N LEU A 596 8.86 10.34 3.73
CA LEU A 596 7.59 9.61 3.59
C LEU A 596 7.44 8.53 4.66
N ASN A 597 8.55 7.95 5.11
CA ASN A 597 8.59 6.95 6.17
C ASN A 597 8.59 7.56 7.60
N ARG A 598 8.92 8.85 7.73
CA ARG A 598 9.07 9.63 8.98
C ARG A 598 10.27 9.20 9.81
N ASP A 599 11.41 8.89 9.19
CA ASP A 599 12.63 8.50 9.90
C ASP A 599 13.53 9.69 10.31
N GLU A 600 13.22 10.91 9.84
CA GLU A 600 14.03 12.15 9.87
C GLU A 600 15.07 12.30 8.73
N THR A 601 14.97 11.47 7.69
CA THR A 601 15.73 11.54 6.44
C THR A 601 14.79 11.71 5.25
N VAL A 602 15.21 12.47 4.25
CA VAL A 602 14.64 12.36 2.90
C VAL A 602 15.61 11.52 2.08
N THR A 603 15.22 10.32 1.65
CA THR A 603 16.04 9.54 0.72
C THR A 603 15.78 9.93 -0.75
N ALA A 604 16.72 9.63 -1.66
CA ALA A 604 16.55 9.89 -3.10
C ALA A 604 15.33 9.16 -3.70
N GLY A 605 15.03 7.96 -3.20
CA GLY A 605 13.83 7.21 -3.56
C GLY A 605 12.53 7.91 -3.17
N GLU A 606 12.50 8.50 -1.96
CA GLU A 606 11.32 9.23 -1.47
C GLU A 606 11.19 10.61 -2.11
N LEU A 607 12.29 11.34 -2.33
CA LEU A 607 12.31 12.60 -3.08
C LEU A 607 11.70 12.45 -4.47
N CYS A 608 12.13 11.41 -5.21
CA CYS A 608 11.52 10.98 -6.47
C CYS A 608 10.01 10.73 -6.32
N THR A 609 9.61 9.98 -5.29
CA THR A 609 8.23 9.54 -5.07
C THR A 609 7.31 10.72 -4.75
N TYR A 610 7.75 11.61 -3.85
CA TYR A 610 7.08 12.85 -3.49
C TYR A 610 6.93 13.77 -4.71
N ALA A 611 8.03 14.13 -5.38
CA ALA A 611 8.00 15.09 -6.48
C ALA A 611 7.14 14.57 -7.65
N ARG A 612 7.25 13.28 -7.98
CA ARG A 612 6.39 12.65 -8.99
C ARG A 612 4.91 12.66 -8.60
N SER A 613 4.59 12.36 -7.34
CA SER A 613 3.19 12.36 -6.88
C SER A 613 2.58 13.76 -6.96
N GLN A 614 3.30 14.79 -6.53
CA GLN A 614 2.81 16.17 -6.54
C GLN A 614 2.66 16.72 -7.95
N VAL A 615 3.63 16.50 -8.85
CA VAL A 615 3.55 16.97 -10.25
C VAL A 615 2.37 16.31 -11.00
N ILE A 616 2.15 15.02 -10.81
CA ILE A 616 1.00 14.31 -11.40
C ILE A 616 -0.31 14.86 -10.83
N GLN A 617 -0.37 15.12 -9.52
CA GLN A 617 -1.55 15.69 -8.87
C GLN A 617 -1.88 17.08 -9.44
N ILE A 618 -0.95 18.03 -9.37
CA ILE A 618 -1.18 19.43 -9.79
C ILE A 618 -1.51 19.53 -11.29
N THR A 619 -0.84 18.76 -12.16
CA THR A 619 -1.17 18.78 -13.60
C THR A 619 -2.55 18.22 -13.91
N THR A 620 -2.98 17.18 -13.18
CA THR A 620 -4.31 16.58 -13.36
C THR A 620 -5.43 17.43 -12.76
N GLU A 621 -5.27 17.91 -11.53
CA GLU A 621 -6.32 18.57 -10.75
C GLU A 621 -6.44 20.07 -11.08
N GLN A 622 -5.33 20.78 -11.24
CA GLN A 622 -5.32 22.25 -11.32
C GLN A 622 -5.06 22.77 -12.73
N LEU A 623 -4.03 22.26 -13.42
CA LEU A 623 -3.62 22.78 -14.73
C LEU A 623 -4.39 22.14 -15.90
N ARG A 624 -5.13 21.05 -15.66
CA ARG A 624 -5.79 20.20 -16.70
C ARG A 624 -4.84 19.75 -17.81
N SER A 625 -3.53 19.76 -17.53
CA SER A 625 -2.45 19.40 -18.43
C SER A 625 -1.94 18.00 -18.06
N LYS A 626 -0.72 17.67 -18.49
CA LYS A 626 0.00 16.48 -18.03
C LYS A 626 1.46 16.86 -17.85
N GLN A 627 2.07 16.29 -16.84
CA GLN A 627 3.52 16.10 -16.75
C GLN A 627 3.71 14.70 -16.16
N GLU A 628 4.47 13.83 -16.84
CA GLU A 628 4.66 12.43 -16.43
C GLU A 628 6.12 12.16 -16.01
N PRO A 629 6.51 12.44 -14.74
CA PRO A 629 7.86 12.15 -14.28
C PRO A 629 8.19 10.65 -14.23
N LEU A 630 9.47 10.35 -14.42
CA LEU A 630 10.09 9.03 -14.40
C LEU A 630 11.28 9.06 -13.42
N CYS A 631 11.50 7.95 -12.72
CA CYS A 631 12.72 7.73 -11.96
C CYS A 631 13.36 6.42 -12.43
N LEU A 632 14.69 6.44 -12.58
CA LEU A 632 15.50 5.30 -13.00
C LEU A 632 16.58 5.02 -11.94
N PRO A 633 16.85 3.76 -11.59
CA PRO A 633 16.06 2.58 -11.92
C PRO A 633 14.59 2.70 -11.44
N GLN A 634 13.68 1.94 -12.05
CA GLN A 634 12.26 1.93 -11.66
C GLN A 634 12.07 1.30 -10.27
N VAL A 635 11.13 1.83 -9.48
CA VAL A 635 10.84 1.42 -8.09
C VAL A 635 10.77 -0.11 -7.98
N GLY A 636 11.55 -0.69 -7.05
CA GLY A 636 11.76 -2.14 -6.91
C GLY A 636 13.04 -2.70 -7.54
N ARG A 637 13.80 -1.91 -8.32
CA ARG A 637 15.12 -2.32 -8.88
C ARG A 637 16.24 -1.39 -8.42
N GLY A 638 17.42 -1.90 -8.04
CA GLY A 638 18.57 -1.09 -7.61
C GLY A 638 18.32 -0.32 -6.30
N GLY A 639 18.70 -0.91 -5.17
CA GLY A 639 18.39 -0.37 -3.84
C GLY A 639 19.30 0.79 -3.39
N MET A 640 20.62 0.65 -3.59
CA MET A 640 21.64 1.51 -2.96
C MET A 640 21.51 3.00 -3.30
N ALA A 641 21.25 3.35 -4.57
CA ALA A 641 21.04 4.74 -4.96
C ALA A 641 19.69 5.32 -4.49
N ARG A 642 18.67 4.50 -4.17
CA ARG A 642 17.41 5.00 -3.61
C ARG A 642 17.47 5.34 -2.13
N ILE A 643 18.07 4.45 -1.33
CA ILE A 643 18.16 4.62 0.13
C ILE A 643 19.19 5.68 0.53
N TYR A 644 19.75 6.41 -0.43
CA TYR A 644 20.72 7.47 -0.16
C TYR A 644 20.04 8.70 0.47
N PRO A 645 20.40 9.13 1.69
CA PRO A 645 20.06 10.45 2.22
C PRO A 645 20.34 11.60 1.24
N MET A 646 19.34 12.44 1.02
CA MET A 646 19.37 13.63 0.18
C MET A 646 19.12 14.93 0.95
N ALA A 647 18.39 14.88 2.07
CA ALA A 647 18.13 16.01 2.98
C ALA A 647 17.65 15.52 4.35
N ARG A 648 17.52 16.42 5.33
CA ARG A 648 16.84 16.09 6.59
C ARG A 648 15.33 16.03 6.38
N GLY A 649 14.69 15.00 6.92
CA GLY A 649 13.24 14.92 7.04
C GLY A 649 12.68 15.90 8.08
N ASN A 650 11.45 16.37 7.85
CA ASN A 650 10.75 17.29 8.76
C ASN A 650 9.34 16.81 9.16
N ASN A 651 8.89 15.66 8.65
CA ASN A 651 7.56 15.13 8.94
C ASN A 651 7.54 14.46 10.33
N PRO A 652 6.74 14.94 11.29
CA PRO A 652 6.80 14.43 12.66
C PRO A 652 6.33 12.97 12.75
N LYS A 653 7.17 12.15 13.41
CA LYS A 653 6.84 10.78 13.83
C LYS A 653 5.48 10.75 14.54
N PRO A 654 4.60 9.76 14.29
CA PRO A 654 3.30 9.71 14.93
C PRO A 654 3.45 9.73 16.45
N THR A 655 2.67 10.58 17.13
CA THR A 655 2.75 10.72 18.59
C THR A 655 2.48 9.37 19.26
N PRO A 656 3.39 8.82 20.08
CA PRO A 656 3.13 7.59 20.79
C PRO A 656 1.89 7.74 21.67
N ILE A 657 0.91 6.84 21.49
CA ILE A 657 -0.31 6.85 22.30
C ILE A 657 0.11 6.66 23.77
N PRO A 658 -0.23 7.59 24.69
CA PRO A 658 0.14 7.46 26.09
C PRO A 658 -0.47 6.17 26.67
N LYS A 659 0.37 5.31 27.26
CA LYS A 659 -0.14 4.18 28.04
C LYS A 659 -0.91 4.73 29.24
N SER A 660 -2.17 4.32 29.39
CA SER A 660 -2.95 4.59 30.59
C SER A 660 -2.20 4.10 31.85
N PRO A 661 -2.27 4.84 32.97
CA PRO A 661 -1.53 4.49 34.17
C PRO A 661 -1.99 3.14 34.75
N GLU A 662 -1.02 2.31 35.17
CA GLU A 662 -1.28 1.02 35.79
C GLU A 662 -1.99 1.22 37.15
N THR A 663 -3.17 0.60 37.31
CA THR A 663 -3.87 0.57 38.60
C THR A 663 -3.12 -0.31 39.60
N SER A 664 -3.03 0.18 40.83
CA SER A 664 -2.12 -0.34 41.88
C SER A 664 -2.36 -1.79 42.27
N ALA A 665 -1.26 -2.49 42.61
CA ALA A 665 -1.24 -3.89 43.03
C ALA A 665 -2.14 -4.21 44.24
N GLY A 666 -2.82 -5.36 44.19
CA GLY A 666 -3.70 -5.89 45.23
C GLY A 666 -3.18 -7.18 45.88
N VAL A 667 -2.45 -7.02 46.99
CA VAL A 667 -2.23 -7.96 48.12
C VAL A 667 -2.05 -9.47 47.84
N SER A 668 -0.89 -10.00 48.24
CA SER A 668 -0.52 -11.42 48.23
C SER A 668 -1.12 -12.25 49.38
N THR A 669 -1.37 -13.55 49.12
CA THR A 669 -1.48 -14.60 50.16
C THR A 669 -0.57 -15.81 49.82
N PRO A 670 0.01 -16.52 50.82
CA PRO A 670 1.15 -17.41 50.61
C PRO A 670 0.79 -18.87 50.28
N SER A 671 1.73 -19.58 49.64
CA SER A 671 1.65 -21.03 49.37
C SER A 671 1.92 -21.88 50.61
N PRO A 672 1.28 -23.05 50.76
CA PRO A 672 1.54 -23.98 51.88
C PRO A 672 2.84 -24.78 51.69
N THR A 673 3.57 -24.98 52.79
CA THR A 673 4.84 -25.71 52.83
C THR A 673 4.65 -27.23 52.75
N LEU A 674 5.41 -27.91 51.89
CA LEU A 674 5.56 -29.38 51.94
C LEU A 674 6.78 -29.76 52.79
N MET A 675 6.59 -30.69 53.73
CA MET A 675 7.64 -31.14 54.64
C MET A 675 8.61 -32.11 53.96
N HIS A 676 9.88 -32.04 54.34
CA HIS A 676 10.81 -33.17 54.24
C HIS A 676 10.93 -33.84 55.61
N VAL A 677 10.78 -35.16 55.63
CA VAL A 677 11.10 -36.04 56.76
C VAL A 677 12.07 -37.08 56.24
N GLY A 678 13.30 -37.07 56.76
CA GLY A 678 14.26 -38.17 56.63
C GLY A 678 14.40 -38.91 57.97
N PRO A 679 15.52 -39.62 58.21
CA PRO A 679 16.66 -39.85 57.32
C PRO A 679 16.43 -40.97 56.29
#